data_AF-A0A662HW25-F1
#
_entry.id   AF-A0A662HW25-F1
#
_cell.length_a   1.000
_cell.length_b   1.000
_cell.length_c   1.000
_cell.angle_alpha   90.00
_cell.angle_beta   90.00
_cell.angle_gamma   90.00
#
_symmetry.space_group_name_H-M   'P 1'
#
loop_
_entity.id
_entity.type
_entity.pdbx_description
1 polymer ?
#
loop_
_entity_poly.entity_id
_entity_poly.type
_entity_poly.pdbx_seq_one_letter_code
_entity_poly.pdbx_strand_id
1 'polypeptide(L)'
;MNSGGLERLVDRIEAYLNRALMKLHQEVGRLLTPGRERIVEELSRASAEIARSLREVREKKSVIEEFVDLVKKTKSTPEDIINLLSLTELPVTRGGGRVIVEGIVGYRGLGIETIDHHLSKVSYENVEEPRGEGAPTNVSITSLMYRVPPFELTRCGYERGKDEEITKILGARHVWLVKPKRVTDDSWRKVLAKTLRRGRKDVIIGRYDQVGRILQLNTLKLVDITQRSLELEIMDTSERGRYVFFLKLGSSRLEEQLEGVRSKERILGILREREKQAPAELGPRGSWRIRLDYVYFCYKGLAMSTDPYDLECPYRNCPLRISGACDGERYWSAKYFRRKPYPKIYPLRSVNPGLGGIPSYREALPASLITFSAYDKRRIESVWYGVEMGTWFIRARPTIRIYFDDSSKIGYSIPTSLLEFSFKMGWLNEEIKTILLRNDEVRRSIALKYVLLKSLGKRLDYDRLTRALTNIISGKGEEAEMFAKYYKRKEIDGGILRFARRLLLHSLTHLLTQYVLFRLVGVDYNFILTRYYYKNRAKIFVVENAKNGRLGIVDTVVKHIKRKGLPAFLLEFTEWLDAFLGAHDKDFNKISAERKSEATRLIAATIRKLKAEDPGKADKLIKVDEIVRNFRDELERAGLELDIALARTVLLASNRVREDLIQDIEDYFDDVLEKNGFRLCWDGCNACVRLEKHCNEGIHQVLTTSKMLLQAFTKRLRSILSKGINETSRSIGRILEPLLKGARNSLDISSPFISPRYARMLVEKSKERVKVRVLTSAPREGELKHHLEALEILKRNISDSLEVRIAESLHAKMYIVDRKIVVTGSANLTESGLFRNLEHIEVKMEPRTVEENVKMFEDLWASANTI
;
A
#
# COMPACT_ATOMS: atom_id res chain seq x y z
N MET A 1 -14.70 18.64 -36.62
CA MET A 1 -15.52 18.03 -37.69
C MET A 1 -16.75 18.91 -37.90
N ASN A 2 -17.09 19.30 -39.13
CA ASN A 2 -18.30 20.10 -39.42
C ASN A 2 -19.57 19.29 -39.07
N SER A 3 -20.54 19.94 -38.42
CA SER A 3 -21.73 19.36 -37.77
C SER A 3 -22.63 18.51 -38.68
N GLY A 4 -22.58 18.71 -40.00
CA GLY A 4 -23.30 17.88 -40.98
C GLY A 4 -22.68 16.48 -41.22
N GLY A 5 -21.43 16.25 -40.81
CA GLY A 5 -20.74 14.96 -41.00
C GLY A 5 -21.15 13.85 -40.03
N LEU A 6 -21.75 14.21 -38.88
CA LEU A 6 -22.18 13.25 -37.85
C LEU A 6 -23.57 12.66 -38.12
N GLU A 7 -24.40 13.28 -38.97
CA GLU A 7 -25.81 12.86 -39.19
C GLU A 7 -25.98 11.51 -39.85
N ARG A 8 -24.92 10.95 -40.44
CA ARG A 8 -24.94 9.65 -41.09
C ARG A 8 -23.70 8.82 -40.76
N LEU A 9 -23.12 9.03 -39.57
CA LEU A 9 -21.89 8.35 -39.17
C LEU A 9 -22.08 6.82 -39.13
N VAL A 10 -23.17 6.37 -38.50
CA VAL A 10 -23.52 4.94 -38.42
C VAL A 10 -23.78 4.37 -39.81
N ASP A 11 -24.56 5.08 -40.64
CA ASP A 11 -24.84 4.65 -42.02
C ASP A 11 -23.58 4.59 -42.88
N ARG A 12 -22.61 5.49 -42.69
CA ARG A 12 -21.31 5.44 -43.37
C ARG A 12 -20.46 4.27 -42.90
N ILE A 13 -20.39 4.03 -41.60
CA ILE A 13 -19.67 2.88 -41.03
C ILE A 13 -20.27 1.57 -41.58
N GLU A 14 -21.60 1.45 -41.58
CA GLU A 14 -22.28 0.31 -42.20
C GLU A 14 -21.96 0.19 -43.70
N ALA A 15 -21.99 1.29 -44.45
CA ALA A 15 -21.69 1.26 -45.88
C ALA A 15 -20.21 0.93 -46.19
N TYR A 16 -19.27 1.30 -45.31
CA TYR A 16 -17.86 0.95 -45.44
C TYR A 16 -17.62 -0.52 -45.09
N LEU A 17 -18.16 -1.00 -43.97
CA LEU A 17 -18.02 -2.39 -43.54
C LEU A 17 -18.70 -3.35 -44.52
N ASN A 18 -19.88 -3.00 -45.06
CA ASN A 18 -20.52 -3.80 -46.11
C ASN A 18 -19.69 -3.86 -47.39
N ARG A 19 -19.08 -2.74 -47.82
CA ARG A 19 -18.18 -2.74 -48.99
C ARG A 19 -16.91 -3.55 -48.75
N ALA A 20 -16.34 -3.48 -47.54
CA ALA A 20 -15.18 -4.28 -47.16
C ALA A 20 -15.52 -5.78 -47.17
N LEU A 21 -16.68 -6.16 -46.60
CA LEU A 21 -17.16 -7.53 -46.60
C LEU A 21 -17.41 -8.07 -48.02
N MET A 22 -18.01 -7.26 -48.91
CA MET A 22 -18.22 -7.66 -50.30
C MET A 22 -16.92 -7.88 -51.07
N LYS A 23 -15.91 -7.01 -50.90
CA LYS A 23 -14.59 -7.19 -51.53
C LYS A 23 -13.89 -8.44 -51.02
N LEU A 24 -13.97 -8.70 -49.72
CA LEU A 24 -13.42 -9.89 -49.10
C LEU A 24 -14.08 -11.17 -49.61
N HIS A 25 -15.41 -11.21 -49.73
CA HIS A 25 -16.11 -12.35 -50.31
C HIS A 25 -15.75 -12.59 -51.79
N GLN A 26 -15.56 -11.52 -52.59
CA GLN A 26 -15.12 -11.66 -53.98
C GLN A 26 -13.71 -12.25 -54.08
N GLU A 27 -12.78 -11.83 -53.22
CA GLU A 27 -11.42 -12.38 -53.22
C GLU A 27 -11.32 -13.79 -52.61
N VAL A 28 -12.14 -14.11 -51.61
CA VAL A 28 -12.31 -15.49 -51.14
C VAL A 28 -12.82 -16.38 -52.28
N GLY A 29 -13.78 -15.90 -53.07
CA GLY A 29 -14.30 -16.60 -54.25
C GLY A 29 -13.25 -16.88 -55.33
N ARG A 30 -12.33 -15.94 -55.57
CA ARG A 30 -11.22 -16.08 -56.53
C ARG A 30 -10.11 -17.03 -56.07
N LEU A 31 -9.94 -17.20 -54.76
CA LEU A 31 -8.84 -17.95 -54.16
C LEU A 31 -9.20 -19.41 -53.79
N LEU A 32 -10.40 -19.89 -54.15
CA LEU A 32 -10.84 -21.28 -53.98
C LEU A 32 -10.14 -22.21 -54.99
N THR A 33 -8.84 -22.45 -54.78
CA THR A 33 -8.01 -23.45 -55.49
C THR A 33 -7.18 -24.28 -54.50
N PRO A 34 -6.82 -25.55 -54.83
CA PRO A 34 -6.15 -26.46 -53.88
C PRO A 34 -4.76 -25.96 -53.45
N GLY A 35 -4.42 -26.05 -52.15
CA GLY A 35 -3.10 -25.69 -51.61
C GLY A 35 -3.00 -24.29 -50.99
N ARG A 36 -4.11 -23.53 -50.91
CA ARG A 36 -4.19 -22.21 -50.23
C ARG A 36 -5.26 -22.17 -49.13
N GLU A 37 -5.63 -23.32 -48.57
CA GLU A 37 -6.72 -23.44 -47.59
C GLU A 37 -6.53 -22.51 -46.37
N ARG A 38 -5.30 -22.36 -45.87
CA ARG A 38 -4.99 -21.50 -44.72
C ARG A 38 -5.32 -20.02 -44.96
N ILE A 39 -5.05 -19.52 -46.16
CA ILE A 39 -5.30 -18.11 -46.51
C ILE A 39 -6.81 -17.88 -46.62
N VAL A 40 -7.53 -18.83 -47.21
CA VAL A 40 -8.99 -18.80 -47.28
C VAL A 40 -9.63 -18.86 -45.88
N GLU A 41 -9.06 -19.65 -44.96
CA GLU A 41 -9.49 -19.71 -43.56
C GLU A 41 -9.34 -18.35 -42.83
N GLU A 42 -8.19 -17.69 -42.99
CA GLU A 42 -7.95 -16.38 -42.38
C GLU A 42 -8.86 -15.29 -42.96
N LEU A 43 -9.04 -15.27 -44.28
CA LEU A 43 -9.96 -14.33 -44.94
C LEU A 43 -11.42 -14.57 -44.53
N SER A 44 -11.79 -15.83 -44.29
CA SER A 44 -13.12 -16.20 -43.79
C SER A 44 -13.34 -15.77 -42.35
N ARG A 45 -12.32 -15.89 -41.47
CA ARG A 45 -12.37 -15.36 -40.09
C ARG A 45 -12.49 -13.83 -40.09
N ALA A 46 -11.72 -13.14 -40.92
CA ALA A 46 -11.82 -11.69 -41.08
C ALA A 46 -13.21 -11.27 -41.57
N SER A 47 -13.80 -12.02 -42.51
CA SER A 47 -15.18 -11.79 -42.97
C SER A 47 -16.21 -11.98 -41.84
N ALA A 48 -16.04 -13.02 -41.02
CA ALA A 48 -16.89 -13.27 -39.85
C ALA A 48 -16.76 -12.18 -38.77
N GLU A 49 -15.56 -11.63 -38.54
CA GLU A 49 -15.35 -10.51 -37.61
C GLU A 49 -15.95 -9.19 -38.14
N ILE A 50 -15.82 -8.91 -39.43
CA ILE A 50 -16.47 -7.75 -40.07
C ILE A 50 -17.99 -7.88 -39.98
N ALA A 51 -18.54 -9.07 -40.25
CA ALA A 51 -19.97 -9.33 -40.12
C ALA A 51 -20.47 -9.22 -38.66
N ARG A 52 -19.66 -9.63 -37.68
CA ARG A 52 -19.96 -9.46 -36.25
C ARG A 52 -19.95 -7.99 -35.85
N SER A 53 -18.93 -7.25 -36.28
CA SER A 53 -18.82 -5.81 -36.07
C SER A 53 -20.00 -5.06 -36.71
N LEU A 54 -20.41 -5.46 -37.91
CA LEU A 54 -21.59 -4.92 -38.58
C LEU A 54 -22.87 -5.17 -37.77
N ARG A 55 -23.03 -6.37 -37.20
CA ARG A 55 -24.16 -6.70 -36.31
C ARG A 55 -24.13 -5.87 -35.02
N GLU A 56 -22.98 -5.75 -34.37
CA GLU A 56 -22.85 -4.95 -33.15
C GLU A 56 -23.13 -3.46 -33.39
N VAL A 57 -22.68 -2.91 -34.53
CA VAL A 57 -22.99 -1.54 -34.92
C VAL A 57 -24.49 -1.35 -35.16
N ARG A 58 -25.16 -2.33 -35.78
CA ARG A 58 -26.62 -2.32 -35.98
C ARG A 58 -27.39 -2.45 -34.67
N GLU A 59 -26.99 -3.37 -33.79
CA GLU A 59 -27.63 -3.58 -32.48
C GLU A 59 -27.48 -2.35 -31.57
N LYS A 60 -26.34 -1.65 -31.67
CA LYS A 60 -26.05 -0.45 -30.87
C LYS A 60 -26.35 0.86 -31.61
N LYS A 61 -27.01 0.81 -32.78
CA LYS A 61 -27.28 1.98 -33.62
C LYS A 61 -27.99 3.08 -32.83
N SER A 62 -29.03 2.74 -32.07
CA SER A 62 -29.77 3.70 -31.23
C SER A 62 -28.89 4.35 -30.15
N VAL A 63 -28.02 3.58 -29.50
CA VAL A 63 -27.10 4.07 -28.45
C VAL A 63 -26.02 4.98 -29.05
N ILE A 64 -25.52 4.64 -30.23
CA ILE A 64 -24.53 5.46 -30.94
C ILE A 64 -25.18 6.75 -31.44
N GLU A 65 -26.41 6.69 -31.96
CA GLU A 65 -27.19 7.86 -32.36
C GLU A 65 -27.52 8.76 -31.17
N GLU A 66 -27.89 8.20 -30.02
CA GLU A 66 -28.14 8.94 -28.77
C GLU A 66 -26.87 9.62 -28.26
N PHE A 67 -25.72 8.93 -28.31
CA PHE A 67 -24.42 9.51 -27.98
C PHE A 67 -24.03 10.64 -28.95
N VAL A 68 -24.28 10.47 -30.24
CA VAL A 68 -24.06 11.52 -31.26
C VAL A 68 -24.97 12.73 -31.01
N ASP A 69 -26.23 12.51 -30.62
CA ASP A 69 -27.15 13.59 -30.27
C ASP A 69 -26.72 14.32 -28.98
N LEU A 70 -26.17 13.59 -28.01
CA LEU A 70 -25.58 14.15 -26.78
C LEU A 70 -24.36 15.03 -27.11
N VAL A 71 -23.47 14.56 -27.98
CA VAL A 71 -22.32 15.33 -28.52
C VAL A 71 -22.78 16.61 -29.22
N LYS A 72 -23.88 16.56 -29.98
CA LYS A 72 -24.45 17.74 -30.64
C LYS A 72 -25.06 18.74 -29.66
N LYS A 73 -25.88 18.27 -28.72
CA LYS A 73 -26.56 19.13 -27.72
C LYS A 73 -25.57 19.88 -26.84
N THR A 74 -24.47 19.24 -26.46
CA THR A 74 -23.47 19.86 -25.58
C THR A 74 -22.36 20.60 -26.34
N LYS A 75 -22.36 20.57 -27.69
CA LYS A 75 -21.30 21.13 -28.56
C LYS A 75 -19.87 20.75 -28.11
N SER A 76 -19.71 19.59 -27.48
CA SER A 76 -18.44 19.10 -26.92
C SER A 76 -17.83 18.05 -27.84
N THR A 77 -16.54 17.76 -27.74
CA THR A 77 -15.98 16.63 -28.51
C THR A 77 -16.37 15.29 -27.85
N PRO A 78 -16.46 14.18 -28.61
CA PRO A 78 -16.80 12.87 -28.05
C PRO A 78 -15.87 12.42 -26.92
N GLU A 79 -14.57 12.75 -27.03
CA GLU A 79 -13.55 12.49 -26.02
C GLU A 79 -13.76 13.34 -24.77
N ASP A 80 -14.20 14.60 -24.92
CA ASP A 80 -14.58 15.44 -23.79
C ASP A 80 -15.79 14.89 -23.06
N ILE A 81 -16.80 14.34 -23.75
CA ILE A 81 -17.98 13.73 -23.10
C ILE A 81 -17.63 12.41 -22.42
N ILE A 82 -16.80 11.58 -23.04
CA ILE A 82 -16.32 10.34 -22.41
C ILE A 82 -15.50 10.70 -21.16
N ASN A 83 -14.65 11.72 -21.23
CA ASN A 83 -13.92 12.22 -20.06
C ASN A 83 -14.85 12.87 -19.04
N LEU A 84 -15.88 13.63 -19.44
CA LEU A 84 -16.88 14.22 -18.56
C LEU A 84 -17.69 13.16 -17.81
N LEU A 85 -18.03 12.06 -18.50
CA LEU A 85 -18.68 10.87 -17.94
C LEU A 85 -17.71 10.00 -17.12
N SER A 86 -16.40 10.19 -17.28
CA SER A 86 -15.35 9.51 -16.51
C SER A 86 -14.82 10.35 -15.34
N LEU A 87 -15.19 11.63 -15.26
CA LEU A 87 -14.79 12.54 -14.20
C LEU A 87 -15.80 12.46 -13.05
N THR A 88 -15.26 12.23 -11.84
CA THR A 88 -16.02 12.00 -10.60
C THR A 88 -16.57 13.28 -9.96
N GLU A 89 -16.83 14.33 -10.75
CA GLU A 89 -17.46 15.57 -10.27
C GLU A 89 -18.31 16.22 -11.37
N LEU A 90 -19.52 15.70 -11.60
CA LEU A 90 -20.64 16.49 -12.13
C LEU A 90 -21.60 16.77 -10.97
N PRO A 91 -22.00 18.03 -10.71
CA PRO A 91 -23.02 18.32 -9.71
C PRO A 91 -24.37 17.94 -10.31
N VAL A 92 -24.86 16.75 -9.98
CA VAL A 92 -26.24 16.38 -10.27
C VAL A 92 -27.03 16.61 -8.99
N THR A 93 -27.90 17.62 -9.06
CA THR A 93 -28.99 17.88 -8.13
C THR A 93 -29.62 16.57 -7.63
N ARG A 94 -29.95 16.52 -6.32
CA ARG A 94 -30.57 15.36 -5.65
C ARG A 94 -31.66 14.71 -6.54
N GLY A 95 -31.32 13.59 -7.18
CA GLY A 95 -32.22 12.84 -8.05
C GLY A 95 -32.16 11.34 -7.72
N GLY A 96 -33.33 10.74 -7.52
CA GLY A 96 -33.56 9.41 -6.94
C GLY A 96 -33.08 8.17 -7.72
N GLY A 97 -31.98 8.26 -8.48
CA GLY A 97 -31.39 7.10 -9.17
C GLY A 97 -30.91 6.01 -8.22
N ARG A 98 -30.43 6.41 -7.02
CA ARG A 98 -30.05 5.47 -5.95
C ARG A 98 -31.23 4.60 -5.49
N VAL A 99 -32.42 5.19 -5.33
CA VAL A 99 -33.63 4.51 -4.86
C VAL A 99 -34.18 3.56 -5.93
N ILE A 100 -34.05 3.91 -7.21
CA ILE A 100 -34.54 3.10 -8.33
C ILE A 100 -33.65 1.88 -8.57
N VAL A 101 -32.32 2.04 -8.48
CA VAL A 101 -31.38 0.90 -8.54
C VAL A 101 -31.54 0.00 -7.30
N GLU A 102 -31.74 0.56 -6.12
CA GLU A 102 -32.02 -0.20 -4.88
C GLU A 102 -33.37 -0.96 -4.95
N GLY A 103 -34.34 -0.46 -5.73
CA GLY A 103 -35.64 -1.08 -5.95
C GLY A 103 -35.66 -2.20 -7.00
N ILE A 104 -34.88 -2.08 -8.08
CA ILE A 104 -34.91 -3.02 -9.22
C ILE A 104 -34.06 -4.27 -8.95
N VAL A 105 -32.95 -4.15 -8.21
CA VAL A 105 -31.98 -5.26 -8.04
C VAL A 105 -32.29 -6.13 -6.81
N GLY A 106 -33.33 -5.83 -6.02
CA GLY A 106 -33.74 -6.63 -4.86
C GLY A 106 -32.69 -6.71 -3.73
N TYR A 107 -31.57 -6.01 -3.84
CA TYR A 107 -30.63 -5.79 -2.75
C TYR A 107 -31.10 -4.60 -1.92
N ARG A 108 -32.01 -4.84 -0.98
CA ARG A 108 -32.16 -3.93 0.17
C ARG A 108 -30.80 -3.79 0.82
N GLY A 109 -30.27 -2.57 0.82
CA GLY A 109 -29.04 -2.21 1.48
C GLY A 109 -28.97 -2.76 2.89
N LEU A 110 -28.01 -3.66 3.13
CA LEU A 110 -27.39 -3.71 4.43
C LEU A 110 -26.62 -2.40 4.56
N GLY A 111 -27.13 -1.51 5.42
CA GLY A 111 -26.49 -0.24 5.75
C GLY A 111 -25.09 -0.48 6.31
N ILE A 112 -24.09 -0.48 5.44
CA ILE A 112 -22.68 -0.53 5.81
C ILE A 112 -22.07 0.76 5.27
N GLU A 113 -22.40 1.85 5.95
CA GLU A 113 -21.50 3.00 5.95
C GLU A 113 -20.11 2.48 6.34
N THR A 114 -19.08 2.83 5.56
CA THR A 114 -17.72 2.74 6.07
C THR A 114 -17.66 3.63 7.30
N ILE A 115 -17.73 3.04 8.49
CA ILE A 115 -17.71 3.80 9.75
C ILE A 115 -16.27 4.16 10.04
N ASP A 116 -15.82 5.13 9.28
CA ASP A 116 -14.88 6.10 9.74
C ASP A 116 -15.53 6.94 10.85
N HIS A 117 -14.79 7.44 11.82
CA HIS A 117 -15.39 8.32 12.83
C HIS A 117 -15.87 9.60 12.15
N HIS A 118 -17.13 9.97 12.33
CA HIS A 118 -17.70 11.13 11.66
C HIS A 118 -17.74 12.33 12.60
N LEU A 119 -17.26 13.46 12.11
CA LEU A 119 -17.42 14.74 12.79
C LEU A 119 -18.83 15.24 12.50
N SER A 120 -19.54 15.62 13.56
CA SER A 120 -20.88 16.21 13.46
C SER A 120 -20.88 17.51 12.66
N LYS A 121 -19.80 18.30 12.75
CA LYS A 121 -19.66 19.57 12.03
C LYS A 121 -18.18 19.95 11.79
N VAL A 122 -17.87 20.38 10.56
CA VAL A 122 -16.62 21.06 10.20
C VAL A 122 -16.93 22.48 9.71
N SER A 123 -16.44 23.49 10.43
CA SER A 123 -16.72 24.91 10.13
C SER A 123 -15.44 25.72 9.93
N TYR A 124 -15.56 26.93 9.39
CA TYR A 124 -14.46 27.86 9.17
C TYR A 124 -14.69 29.12 10.00
N GLU A 125 -13.63 29.70 10.55
CA GLU A 125 -13.70 30.96 11.27
C GLU A 125 -13.93 32.14 10.30
N ASN A 126 -14.67 33.17 10.74
CA ASN A 126 -14.99 34.38 9.97
C ASN A 126 -15.75 34.22 8.64
N VAL A 127 -16.05 32.99 8.21
CA VAL A 127 -16.89 32.71 7.04
C VAL A 127 -18.34 32.47 7.50
N GLU A 128 -19.30 33.14 6.86
CA GLU A 128 -20.72 32.92 7.13
C GLU A 128 -21.20 31.61 6.49
N GLU A 129 -21.97 30.83 7.24
CA GLU A 129 -22.53 29.58 6.73
C GLU A 129 -23.75 29.89 5.82
N PRO A 130 -23.84 29.29 4.61
CA PRO A 130 -24.99 29.49 3.74
C PRO A 130 -26.31 29.06 4.42
N ARG A 131 -27.39 29.82 4.23
CA ARG A 131 -28.76 29.36 4.56
C ARG A 131 -29.18 28.32 3.50
N GLY A 132 -28.87 27.05 3.72
CA GLY A 132 -29.07 25.97 2.73
C GLY A 132 -28.09 24.81 2.90
N GLU A 133 -27.49 24.31 1.81
CA GLU A 133 -26.36 23.36 1.82
C GLU A 133 -25.23 23.90 2.71
N GLY A 134 -25.30 23.58 4.01
CA GLY A 134 -24.49 24.17 5.05
C GLY A 134 -23.10 23.54 5.16
N ALA A 135 -22.35 24.01 6.17
CA ALA A 135 -21.05 23.46 6.56
C ALA A 135 -21.07 21.92 6.56
N PRO A 136 -20.01 21.23 6.10
CA PRO A 136 -19.98 19.78 6.04
C PRO A 136 -20.36 19.14 7.38
N THR A 137 -21.52 18.50 7.41
CA THR A 137 -22.03 17.70 8.53
C THR A 137 -21.81 16.24 8.26
N ASN A 138 -21.53 15.44 9.29
CA ASN A 138 -21.22 14.02 9.16
C ASN A 138 -20.01 13.77 8.23
N VAL A 139 -18.87 14.40 8.55
CA VAL A 139 -17.63 14.28 7.77
C VAL A 139 -16.77 13.16 8.31
N SER A 140 -16.41 12.20 7.46
CA SER A 140 -15.46 11.13 7.78
C SER A 140 -14.09 11.71 8.18
N ILE A 141 -13.55 11.34 9.34
CA ILE A 141 -12.26 11.83 9.86
C ILE A 141 -11.09 11.47 8.94
N THR A 142 -11.07 10.28 8.35
CA THR A 142 -10.10 9.84 7.34
C THR A 142 -10.17 10.76 6.13
N SER A 143 -11.37 11.01 5.57
CA SER A 143 -11.53 11.93 4.45
C SER A 143 -11.03 13.33 4.80
N LEU A 144 -11.38 13.83 5.99
CA LEU A 144 -10.88 15.10 6.52
C LEU A 144 -9.35 15.12 6.63
N MET A 145 -8.74 14.10 7.23
CA MET A 145 -7.28 14.01 7.41
C MET A 145 -6.52 13.99 6.08
N TYR A 146 -7.09 13.46 4.99
CA TYR A 146 -6.44 13.45 3.67
C TYR A 146 -6.77 14.67 2.82
N ARG A 147 -7.97 15.25 2.94
CA ARG A 147 -8.39 16.46 2.19
C ARG A 147 -7.83 17.73 2.83
N VAL A 148 -7.92 17.81 4.15
CA VAL A 148 -7.51 18.95 4.96
C VAL A 148 -6.69 18.44 6.16
N PRO A 149 -5.47 17.91 5.94
CA PRO A 149 -4.58 17.52 7.03
C PRO A 149 -4.25 18.71 7.93
N PRO A 150 -3.90 18.46 9.21
CA PRO A 150 -3.45 19.54 10.09
C PRO A 150 -2.15 20.13 9.53
N PHE A 151 -1.90 21.41 9.84
CA PHE A 151 -0.78 22.21 9.32
C PHE A 151 -0.81 22.54 7.82
N GLU A 152 -1.83 22.14 7.06
CA GLU A 152 -1.99 22.52 5.64
C GLU A 152 -2.97 23.69 5.51
N LEU A 153 -2.59 24.70 4.73
CA LEU A 153 -3.49 25.80 4.39
C LEU A 153 -4.57 25.30 3.42
N THR A 154 -5.83 25.59 3.72
CA THR A 154 -6.97 25.20 2.89
C THR A 154 -7.86 26.40 2.54
N ARG A 155 -8.65 26.23 1.49
CA ARG A 155 -9.70 27.16 1.05
C ARG A 155 -11.04 26.64 1.52
N CYS A 156 -11.95 27.53 1.90
CA CYS A 156 -13.30 27.13 2.25
C CYS A 156 -14.12 27.02 0.95
N GLY A 157 -14.74 25.86 0.72
CA GLY A 157 -15.44 25.57 -0.54
C GLY A 157 -16.77 26.30 -0.74
N TYR A 158 -17.26 27.00 0.28
CA TYR A 158 -18.56 27.69 0.27
C TYR A 158 -18.45 29.19 0.59
N GLU A 159 -17.26 29.79 0.46
CA GLU A 159 -17.11 31.24 0.57
C GLU A 159 -17.92 31.96 -0.51
N ARG A 160 -18.57 33.06 -0.13
CA ARG A 160 -19.36 33.91 -1.04
C ARG A 160 -19.04 35.38 -0.80
N GLY A 161 -19.22 36.20 -1.83
CA GLY A 161 -19.07 37.66 -1.75
C GLY A 161 -17.68 38.07 -1.23
N LYS A 162 -17.64 38.83 -0.14
CA LYS A 162 -16.39 39.42 0.40
C LYS A 162 -15.38 38.37 0.86
N ASP A 163 -15.83 37.22 1.38
CA ASP A 163 -14.91 36.16 1.80
C ASP A 163 -14.18 35.53 0.62
N GLU A 164 -14.88 35.34 -0.51
CA GLU A 164 -14.28 34.83 -1.74
C GLU A 164 -13.24 35.81 -2.28
N GLU A 165 -13.50 37.11 -2.20
CA GLU A 165 -12.54 38.15 -2.61
C GLU A 165 -11.30 38.21 -1.72
N ILE A 166 -11.46 38.08 -0.40
CA ILE A 166 -10.30 38.00 0.52
C ILE A 166 -9.44 36.78 0.18
N THR A 167 -10.06 35.62 -0.05
CA THR A 167 -9.37 34.39 -0.46
C THR A 167 -8.74 34.51 -1.86
N LYS A 168 -9.29 35.30 -2.79
CA LYS A 168 -8.63 35.60 -4.07
C LYS A 168 -7.31 36.36 -3.90
N ILE A 169 -7.25 37.28 -2.93
CA ILE A 169 -6.05 38.08 -2.64
C ILE A 169 -5.01 37.25 -1.87
N LEU A 170 -5.42 36.58 -0.80
CA LEU A 170 -4.52 35.88 0.12
C LEU A 170 -4.25 34.42 -0.27
N GLY A 171 -5.06 33.82 -1.14
CA GLY A 171 -5.03 32.39 -1.38
C GLY A 171 -5.59 31.59 -0.20
N ALA A 172 -5.09 30.37 0.02
CA ALA A 172 -5.53 29.53 1.13
C ALA A 172 -5.17 30.17 2.49
N ARG A 173 -6.17 30.36 3.36
CA ARG A 173 -6.06 31.12 4.63
C ARG A 173 -6.64 30.43 5.85
N HIS A 174 -7.10 29.18 5.72
CA HIS A 174 -7.66 28.42 6.83
C HIS A 174 -6.77 27.25 7.19
N VAL A 175 -6.59 26.98 8.48
CA VAL A 175 -5.76 25.87 8.98
C VAL A 175 -6.29 25.33 10.30
N TRP A 176 -5.94 24.10 10.63
CA TRP A 176 -6.11 23.57 11.98
C TRP A 176 -4.81 22.88 12.41
N LEU A 177 -4.56 22.88 13.71
CA LEU A 177 -3.31 22.40 14.27
C LEU A 177 -3.57 21.40 15.39
N VAL A 178 -2.65 20.46 15.52
CA VAL A 178 -2.58 19.45 16.57
C VAL A 178 -1.26 19.66 17.29
N LYS A 179 -1.23 19.59 18.62
CA LYS A 179 0.00 19.85 19.37
C LYS A 179 1.13 18.92 18.90
N PRO A 180 2.23 19.47 18.35
CA PRO A 180 3.38 18.66 17.97
C PRO A 180 4.08 18.08 19.20
N LYS A 181 4.59 16.87 19.06
CA LYS A 181 5.53 16.29 20.01
C LYS A 181 6.80 17.15 20.02
N ARG A 182 7.20 17.59 21.21
CA ARG A 182 8.40 18.42 21.43
C ARG A 182 8.31 19.83 20.80
N VAL A 183 7.10 20.37 20.64
CA VAL A 183 6.93 21.82 20.51
C VAL A 183 7.38 22.51 21.80
N THR A 184 7.98 23.69 21.73
CA THR A 184 8.31 24.46 22.95
C THR A 184 7.02 24.93 23.62
N ASP A 185 6.96 24.86 24.95
CA ASP A 185 5.75 25.25 25.70
C ASP A 185 5.40 26.73 25.52
N ASP A 186 6.40 27.59 25.29
CA ASP A 186 6.18 29.00 24.97
C ASP A 186 5.52 29.18 23.59
N SER A 187 6.06 28.53 22.56
CA SER A 187 5.50 28.57 21.20
C SER A 187 4.06 28.06 21.17
N TRP A 188 3.77 26.91 21.80
CA TRP A 188 2.40 26.39 21.83
C TRP A 188 1.43 27.32 22.58
N ARG A 189 1.87 27.91 23.71
CA ARG A 189 1.05 28.90 24.44
C ARG A 189 0.75 30.14 23.62
N LYS A 190 1.72 30.67 22.87
CA LYS A 190 1.51 31.81 21.95
C LYS A 190 0.48 31.49 20.87
N VAL A 191 0.57 30.31 20.27
CA VAL A 191 -0.41 29.84 19.27
C VAL A 191 -1.80 29.72 19.90
N LEU A 192 -1.93 29.14 21.11
CA LEU A 192 -3.21 29.04 21.81
C LEU A 192 -3.78 30.43 22.16
N ALA A 193 -2.95 31.38 22.59
CA ALA A 193 -3.39 32.73 22.92
C ALA A 193 -3.98 33.47 21.70
N LYS A 194 -3.42 33.25 20.50
CA LYS A 194 -3.90 33.84 19.25
C LYS A 194 -5.14 33.15 18.65
N THR A 195 -5.46 31.93 19.09
CA THR A 195 -6.51 31.11 18.47
C THR A 195 -7.68 30.77 19.42
N LEU A 196 -7.47 30.79 20.74
CA LEU A 196 -8.47 30.45 21.75
C LEU A 196 -8.58 31.56 22.79
N ARG A 197 -9.82 31.89 23.18
CA ARG A 197 -10.06 32.86 24.27
C ARG A 197 -9.78 32.30 25.67
N ARG A 198 -9.86 30.97 25.90
CA ARG A 198 -9.48 30.26 27.17
C ARG A 198 -9.19 28.76 26.95
N GLY A 199 -8.21 28.21 27.69
CA GLY A 199 -8.00 26.76 27.92
C GLY A 199 -6.72 26.13 27.35
N ARG A 200 -6.18 25.09 28.01
CA ARG A 200 -5.12 24.20 27.48
C ARG A 200 -5.77 23.15 26.57
N LYS A 201 -5.77 23.37 25.25
CA LYS A 201 -6.25 22.38 24.27
C LYS A 201 -5.10 21.82 23.44
N ASP A 202 -5.23 20.55 23.09
CA ASP A 202 -4.25 19.79 22.31
C ASP A 202 -4.59 19.77 20.80
N VAL A 203 -5.85 20.04 20.45
CA VAL A 203 -6.30 20.29 19.07
C VAL A 203 -6.96 21.66 19.03
N ILE A 204 -6.58 22.47 18.04
CA ILE A 204 -7.05 23.85 17.93
C ILE A 204 -8.50 23.88 17.43
N ILE A 205 -9.33 24.59 18.19
CA ILE A 205 -10.77 24.86 18.02
C ILE A 205 -11.61 23.65 17.57
N GLY A 206 -12.01 22.82 18.53
CA GLY A 206 -12.98 21.73 18.34
C GLY A 206 -13.52 21.19 19.66
N ARG A 207 -14.52 20.31 19.59
CA ARG A 207 -14.92 19.41 20.70
C ARG A 207 -14.40 18.01 20.39
N TYR A 208 -13.87 17.34 21.39
CA TYR A 208 -13.33 15.99 21.26
C TYR A 208 -13.47 15.25 22.58
N ASP A 209 -13.64 13.93 22.49
CA ASP A 209 -13.66 13.03 23.64
C ASP A 209 -12.33 12.30 23.75
N GLN A 210 -11.88 12.06 24.97
CA GLN A 210 -10.68 11.26 25.22
C GLN A 210 -11.07 9.80 25.39
N VAL A 211 -10.74 8.96 24.39
CA VAL A 211 -10.96 7.52 24.43
C VAL A 211 -9.60 6.83 24.63
N GLY A 212 -9.27 6.54 25.88
CA GLY A 212 -7.95 6.02 26.25
C GLY A 212 -6.84 7.05 25.98
N ARG A 213 -5.97 6.75 25.01
CA ARG A 213 -4.85 7.64 24.59
C ARG A 213 -5.14 8.39 23.28
N ILE A 214 -6.39 8.38 22.83
CA ILE A 214 -6.80 8.89 21.53
C ILE A 214 -7.84 9.99 21.73
N LEU A 215 -7.66 11.10 21.01
CA LEU A 215 -8.64 12.16 20.89
C LEU A 215 -9.59 11.84 19.74
N GLN A 216 -10.86 11.61 20.05
CA GLN A 216 -11.91 11.35 19.09
C GLN A 216 -12.65 12.68 18.80
N LEU A 217 -12.44 13.24 17.61
CA LEU A 217 -12.93 14.58 17.25
C LEU A 217 -14.44 14.60 16.97
N ASN A 218 -15.23 15.37 17.71
CA ASN A 218 -16.67 15.49 17.47
C ASN A 218 -17.02 16.66 16.55
N THR A 219 -16.31 17.78 16.70
CA THR A 219 -16.43 18.97 15.84
C THR A 219 -15.06 19.58 15.60
N LEU A 220 -14.88 20.22 14.44
CA LEU A 220 -13.68 20.96 14.11
C LEU A 220 -14.06 22.34 13.54
N LYS A 221 -13.33 23.37 13.94
CA LYS A 221 -13.41 24.70 13.33
C LYS A 221 -12.01 25.13 12.89
N LEU A 222 -11.84 25.40 11.61
CA LEU A 222 -10.57 25.83 11.06
C LEU A 222 -10.35 27.30 11.37
N VAL A 223 -9.13 27.61 11.80
CA VAL A 223 -8.66 28.95 12.14
C VAL A 223 -8.43 29.74 10.86
N ASP A 224 -8.98 30.96 10.81
CA ASP A 224 -8.65 31.96 9.80
C ASP A 224 -7.37 32.71 10.21
N ILE A 225 -6.34 32.66 9.36
CA ILE A 225 -5.05 33.33 9.59
C ILE A 225 -4.94 34.69 8.91
N THR A 226 -6.03 35.25 8.36
CA THR A 226 -6.05 36.59 7.73
C THR A 226 -5.48 37.67 8.65
N GLN A 227 -5.82 37.62 9.94
CA GLN A 227 -5.43 38.60 10.95
C GLN A 227 -4.55 37.99 12.04
N ARG A 228 -3.83 36.90 11.76
CA ARG A 228 -3.04 36.17 12.77
C ARG A 228 -1.71 35.70 12.21
N SER A 229 -0.67 35.75 13.04
CA SER A 229 0.63 35.15 12.74
C SER A 229 0.94 34.08 13.78
N LEU A 230 0.89 32.81 13.38
CA LEU A 230 1.09 31.64 14.23
C LEU A 230 2.50 31.09 14.04
N GLU A 231 3.29 31.02 15.11
CA GLU A 231 4.68 30.56 15.08
C GLU A 231 4.87 29.29 15.92
N LEU A 232 5.40 28.25 15.27
CA LEU A 232 5.64 26.93 15.85
C LEU A 232 7.13 26.61 15.88
N GLU A 233 7.65 26.31 17.07
CA GLU A 233 9.03 25.88 17.28
C GLU A 233 9.07 24.44 17.79
N ILE A 234 9.58 23.51 16.98
CA ILE A 234 9.68 22.09 17.33
C ILE A 234 11.15 21.74 17.54
N MET A 235 11.52 21.35 18.77
CA MET A 235 12.90 21.10 19.17
C MET A 235 13.05 19.75 19.89
N ASP A 236 13.86 18.86 19.32
CA ASP A 236 14.24 17.56 19.87
C ASP A 236 15.74 17.55 20.15
N THR A 237 16.12 17.52 21.42
CA THR A 237 17.51 17.48 21.90
C THR A 237 17.95 16.08 22.34
N SER A 238 17.17 15.02 22.04
CA SER A 238 17.49 13.66 22.50
C SER A 238 18.70 13.05 21.78
N GLU A 239 19.35 12.06 22.42
CA GLU A 239 20.64 11.43 22.03
C GLU A 239 20.77 10.96 20.57
N ARG A 240 19.66 10.85 19.81
CA ARG A 240 19.67 10.43 18.39
C ARG A 240 19.76 11.59 17.39
N GLY A 241 20.12 12.78 17.84
CA GLY A 241 20.47 13.95 17.04
C GLY A 241 19.49 15.12 17.17
N ARG A 242 20.00 16.35 17.17
CA ARG A 242 19.22 17.60 17.29
C ARG A 242 18.25 17.76 16.12
N TYR A 243 16.93 17.62 16.33
CA TYR A 243 15.91 18.02 15.35
C TYR A 243 15.33 19.38 15.74
N VAL A 244 15.39 20.31 14.81
CA VAL A 244 14.82 21.66 14.96
C VAL A 244 14.06 21.96 13.68
N PHE A 245 12.83 22.39 13.83
CA PHE A 245 11.98 22.88 12.75
C PHE A 245 11.12 24.05 13.24
N PHE A 246 11.10 25.12 12.44
CA PHE A 246 10.36 26.34 12.69
C PHE A 246 9.30 26.55 11.59
N LEU A 247 8.07 26.86 11.97
CA LEU A 247 6.96 27.08 11.03
C LEU A 247 6.17 28.33 11.40
N LYS A 248 6.04 29.26 10.46
CA LYS A 248 5.23 30.47 10.59
C LYS A 248 4.08 30.44 9.59
N LEU A 249 2.85 30.58 10.09
CA LEU A 249 1.60 30.59 9.32
C LEU A 249 0.91 31.94 9.52
N GLY A 250 0.56 32.61 8.42
CA GLY A 250 0.07 33.99 8.41
C GLY A 250 1.18 35.02 8.20
N SER A 251 0.85 36.29 8.48
CA SER A 251 1.78 37.42 8.35
C SER A 251 1.70 38.32 9.57
N SER A 252 2.86 38.65 10.14
CA SER A 252 2.94 39.53 11.32
C SER A 252 2.58 40.96 10.95
N ARG A 253 2.94 41.40 9.74
CA ARG A 253 2.60 42.73 9.21
C ARG A 253 1.10 42.88 8.96
N LEU A 254 0.45 41.84 8.43
CA LEU A 254 -1.01 41.86 8.25
C LEU A 254 -1.76 41.79 9.58
N GLU A 255 -1.26 41.01 10.55
CA GLU A 255 -1.82 40.94 11.90
C GLU A 255 -1.85 42.32 12.59
N GLU A 256 -0.74 43.07 12.53
CA GLU A 256 -0.64 44.43 13.07
C GLU A 256 -1.57 45.42 12.34
N GLN A 257 -1.57 45.40 11.01
CA GLN A 257 -2.35 46.37 10.21
C GLN A 257 -3.85 46.14 10.26
N LEU A 258 -4.27 44.89 10.46
CA LEU A 258 -5.67 44.52 10.59
C LEU A 258 -6.11 44.43 12.05
N GLU A 259 -5.26 44.86 13.00
CA GLU A 259 -5.57 44.84 14.42
C GLU A 259 -6.81 45.71 14.71
N GLY A 260 -7.76 45.15 15.47
CA GLY A 260 -9.02 45.82 15.82
C GLY A 260 -10.02 45.98 14.66
N VAL A 261 -9.67 45.65 13.41
CA VAL A 261 -10.57 45.77 12.26
C VAL A 261 -11.55 44.59 12.22
N ARG A 262 -12.85 44.87 12.34
CA ARG A 262 -13.91 43.84 12.31
C ARG A 262 -14.77 43.84 11.04
N SER A 263 -14.86 44.96 10.32
CA SER A 263 -15.65 45.06 9.09
C SER A 263 -14.92 44.39 7.93
N LYS A 264 -15.62 43.48 7.22
CA LYS A 264 -15.09 42.79 6.04
C LYS A 264 -14.79 43.76 4.89
N GLU A 265 -15.57 44.83 4.72
CA GLU A 265 -15.29 45.87 3.71
C GLU A 265 -13.93 46.54 3.98
N ARG A 266 -13.68 46.89 5.24
CA ARG A 266 -12.44 47.57 5.63
C ARG A 266 -11.23 46.64 5.51
N ILE A 267 -11.37 45.36 5.90
CA ILE A 267 -10.34 44.34 5.69
C ILE A 267 -10.01 44.22 4.20
N LEU A 268 -11.02 44.07 3.35
CA LEU A 268 -10.84 43.94 1.91
C LEU A 268 -10.18 45.19 1.30
N GLY A 269 -10.56 46.39 1.75
CA GLY A 269 -9.93 47.65 1.32
C GLY A 269 -8.43 47.68 1.61
N ILE A 270 -8.04 47.35 2.85
CA ILE A 270 -6.63 47.28 3.27
C ILE A 270 -5.88 46.23 2.47
N LEU A 271 -6.47 45.04 2.26
CA LEU A 271 -5.84 43.96 1.51
C LEU A 271 -5.61 44.33 0.04
N ARG A 272 -6.58 44.98 -0.62
CA ARG A 272 -6.43 45.45 -2.01
C ARG A 272 -5.35 46.52 -2.14
N GLU A 273 -5.23 47.41 -1.17
CA GLU A 273 -4.17 48.41 -1.14
C GLU A 273 -2.79 47.75 -1.03
N ARG A 274 -2.64 46.79 -0.10
CA ARG A 274 -1.40 46.03 0.07
C ARG A 274 -1.05 45.18 -1.13
N GLU A 275 -2.04 44.57 -1.75
CA GLU A 275 -1.86 43.81 -2.98
C GLU A 275 -1.29 44.68 -4.11
N LYS A 276 -1.76 45.92 -4.24
CA LYS A 276 -1.25 46.90 -5.21
C LYS A 276 0.15 47.40 -4.87
N GLN A 277 0.46 47.58 -3.58
CA GLN A 277 1.78 48.05 -3.11
C GLN A 277 2.84 46.94 -3.13
N ALA A 278 2.44 45.66 -3.06
CA ALA A 278 3.36 44.54 -2.94
C ALA A 278 4.47 44.47 -4.00
N PRO A 279 4.23 44.74 -5.31
CA PRO A 279 5.30 44.78 -6.30
C PRO A 279 6.35 45.86 -6.02
N ALA A 280 5.95 47.01 -5.48
CA ALA A 280 6.87 48.09 -5.10
C ALA A 280 7.63 47.76 -3.82
N GLU A 281 6.95 47.20 -2.80
CA GLU A 281 7.56 46.86 -1.51
C GLU A 281 8.47 45.62 -1.56
N LEU A 282 8.13 44.63 -2.39
CA LEU A 282 8.83 43.35 -2.46
C LEU A 282 9.77 43.25 -3.68
N GLY A 283 9.71 44.23 -4.60
CA GLY A 283 10.48 44.24 -5.85
C GLY A 283 10.22 42.99 -6.70
N PRO A 284 11.25 42.39 -7.33
CA PRO A 284 11.11 41.15 -8.12
C PRO A 284 10.52 39.96 -7.34
N ARG A 285 10.51 40.02 -6.00
CA ARG A 285 9.94 38.99 -5.11
C ARG A 285 8.40 39.10 -5.01
N GLY A 286 7.82 40.21 -5.47
CA GLY A 286 6.39 40.51 -5.41
C GLY A 286 5.54 39.89 -6.52
N SER A 287 6.09 39.02 -7.37
CA SER A 287 5.34 38.35 -8.45
C SER A 287 4.14 37.53 -7.93
N TRP A 288 4.23 37.04 -6.70
CA TRP A 288 3.17 36.30 -6.01
C TRP A 288 2.34 37.18 -5.04
N ARG A 289 2.54 38.50 -5.07
CA ARG A 289 1.85 39.51 -4.25
C ARG A 289 1.87 39.11 -2.76
N ILE A 290 0.75 39.26 -2.05
CA ILE A 290 0.62 38.96 -0.61
C ILE A 290 -0.01 37.59 -0.31
N ARG A 291 0.00 36.67 -1.28
CA ARG A 291 -0.57 35.33 -1.10
C ARG A 291 0.12 34.56 0.03
N LEU A 292 -0.63 33.88 0.88
CA LEU A 292 -0.15 33.07 2.01
C LEU A 292 0.09 31.60 1.64
N ASP A 293 -0.49 31.12 0.54
CA ASP A 293 -0.30 29.75 0.03
C ASP A 293 1.03 29.56 -0.73
N TYR A 294 1.93 30.54 -0.63
CA TYR A 294 3.32 30.47 -1.06
C TYR A 294 4.25 30.70 0.15
N VAL A 295 5.33 29.92 0.21
CA VAL A 295 6.24 29.91 1.34
C VAL A 295 7.65 30.33 0.96
N TYR A 296 8.26 31.09 1.86
CA TYR A 296 9.72 31.13 1.99
C TYR A 296 10.17 29.98 2.88
N PHE A 297 11.36 29.46 2.57
CA PHE A 297 11.94 28.32 3.25
C PHE A 297 13.45 28.49 3.44
N CYS A 298 13.98 27.74 4.40
CA CYS A 298 15.41 27.60 4.61
C CYS A 298 15.97 26.45 3.76
N TYR A 299 17.02 26.67 2.98
CA TYR A 299 17.69 25.64 2.19
C TYR A 299 18.30 24.51 3.03
N LYS A 300 18.55 24.74 4.32
CA LYS A 300 18.96 23.71 5.31
C LYS A 300 17.78 22.96 5.93
N GLY A 301 16.54 23.27 5.53
CA GLY A 301 15.33 22.59 5.99
C GLY A 301 14.97 22.83 7.45
N LEU A 302 15.39 23.96 8.01
CA LEU A 302 15.14 24.32 9.41
C LEU A 302 13.89 25.17 9.62
N ALA A 303 13.44 25.90 8.61
CA ALA A 303 12.37 26.88 8.77
C ALA A 303 11.52 27.05 7.51
N MET A 304 10.25 27.36 7.69
CA MET A 304 9.29 27.77 6.66
C MET A 304 8.41 28.92 7.15
N SER A 305 8.06 29.84 6.25
CA SER A 305 7.15 30.95 6.54
C SER A 305 6.22 31.23 5.36
N THR A 306 4.94 31.42 5.64
CA THR A 306 3.94 31.89 4.66
C THR A 306 3.93 33.41 4.51
N ASP A 307 4.65 34.15 5.36
CA ASP A 307 4.63 35.60 5.38
C ASP A 307 5.36 36.18 4.14
N PRO A 308 4.69 36.94 3.26
CA PRO A 308 5.33 37.55 2.10
C PRO A 308 6.41 38.58 2.47
N TYR A 309 6.36 39.10 3.70
CA TYR A 309 7.27 40.14 4.19
C TYR A 309 8.50 39.62 4.94
N ASP A 310 8.62 38.30 5.15
CA ASP A 310 9.82 37.68 5.73
C ASP A 310 10.95 37.61 4.69
N LEU A 311 11.49 38.78 4.31
CA LEU A 311 12.61 38.90 3.37
C LEU A 311 13.93 38.37 3.96
N GLU A 312 14.01 38.35 5.29
CA GLU A 312 15.04 37.66 6.07
C GLU A 312 14.41 36.55 6.91
N CYS A 313 15.20 35.54 7.30
CA CYS A 313 14.70 34.47 8.15
C CYS A 313 14.25 35.02 9.52
N PRO A 314 12.97 34.85 9.94
CA PRO A 314 12.45 35.45 11.17
C PRO A 314 13.01 34.81 12.46
N TYR A 315 13.60 33.62 12.37
CA TYR A 315 14.01 32.84 13.55
C TYR A 315 15.44 33.14 13.99
N ARG A 316 15.58 34.00 15.00
CA ARG A 316 16.88 34.40 15.58
C ARG A 316 17.52 33.31 16.44
N ASN A 317 16.72 32.49 17.11
CA ASN A 317 17.14 31.35 17.94
C ASN A 317 17.58 30.11 17.14
N CYS A 318 17.68 30.22 15.80
CA CYS A 318 18.14 29.14 14.95
C CYS A 318 19.58 28.71 15.31
N PRO A 319 19.87 27.40 15.47
CA PRO A 319 21.21 26.92 15.82
C PRO A 319 22.32 27.40 14.86
N LEU A 320 22.00 27.60 13.57
CA LEU A 320 22.96 28.11 12.58
C LEU A 320 23.25 29.60 12.73
N ARG A 321 22.27 30.40 13.22
CA ARG A 321 22.50 31.80 13.56
C ARG A 321 23.33 31.90 14.84
N ILE A 322 22.98 31.13 15.87
CA ILE A 322 23.70 31.10 17.14
C ILE A 322 25.16 30.69 16.95
N SER A 323 25.44 29.72 16.05
CA SER A 323 26.80 29.29 15.74
C SER A 323 27.58 30.21 14.79
N GLY A 324 27.00 31.35 14.36
CA GLY A 324 27.59 32.25 13.37
C GLY A 324 27.65 31.71 11.94
N ALA A 325 27.08 30.54 11.65
CA ALA A 325 27.12 29.91 10.33
C ALA A 325 26.13 30.54 9.32
N CYS A 326 25.15 31.29 9.82
CA CYS A 326 24.09 31.95 9.06
C CYS A 326 23.83 33.34 9.64
N ASP A 327 23.79 34.36 8.79
CA ASP A 327 23.42 35.74 9.11
C ASP A 327 21.90 35.97 9.17
N GLY A 328 21.11 35.04 8.61
CA GLY A 328 19.67 35.21 8.44
C GLY A 328 19.20 35.21 7.00
N GLU A 329 20.11 35.47 6.08
CA GLU A 329 19.82 35.52 4.64
C GLU A 329 20.48 34.37 3.89
N ARG A 330 21.70 33.97 4.31
CA ARG A 330 22.56 33.01 3.60
C ARG A 330 21.84 31.74 3.15
N TYR A 331 20.95 31.21 3.98
CA TYR A 331 20.19 30.00 3.67
C TYR A 331 18.70 30.26 3.45
N TRP A 332 18.27 31.52 3.37
CA TRP A 332 16.87 31.89 3.26
C TRP A 332 16.49 32.12 1.79
N SER A 333 15.44 31.44 1.33
CA SER A 333 14.99 31.46 -0.07
C SER A 333 14.62 32.86 -0.59
N ALA A 334 14.18 33.78 0.27
CA ALA A 334 13.82 35.14 -0.14
C ALA A 334 15.03 35.91 -0.68
N LYS A 335 16.25 35.69 -0.14
CA LYS A 335 17.50 36.27 -0.65
C LYS A 335 17.68 36.00 -2.15
N TYR A 336 17.20 34.84 -2.61
CA TYR A 336 17.32 34.33 -3.97
C TYR A 336 16.05 34.50 -4.81
N PHE A 337 15.08 35.30 -4.36
CA PHE A 337 13.83 35.55 -5.07
C PHE A 337 13.00 34.27 -5.31
N ARG A 338 13.15 33.26 -4.43
CA ARG A 338 12.46 31.97 -4.55
C ARG A 338 11.33 31.86 -3.53
N ARG A 339 10.10 31.84 -4.01
CA ARG A 339 8.90 31.46 -3.25
C ARG A 339 8.25 30.26 -3.94
N LYS A 340 7.79 29.28 -3.18
CA LYS A 340 7.20 28.03 -3.73
C LYS A 340 5.80 27.81 -3.15
N PRO A 341 4.89 27.12 -3.85
CA PRO A 341 3.60 26.74 -3.29
C PRO A 341 3.77 25.96 -1.98
N TYR A 342 2.81 26.11 -1.06
CA TYR A 342 2.80 25.38 0.20
C TYR A 342 2.86 23.86 -0.05
N PRO A 343 3.73 23.10 0.64
CA PRO A 343 3.92 21.69 0.38
C PRO A 343 2.68 20.87 0.75
N LYS A 344 2.41 19.80 0.00
CA LYS A 344 1.33 18.88 0.34
C LYS A 344 1.67 18.10 1.61
N ILE A 345 0.66 17.90 2.46
CA ILE A 345 0.81 17.16 3.72
C ILE A 345 0.13 15.79 3.62
N TYR A 346 0.82 14.77 4.14
CA TYR A 346 0.37 13.40 4.18
C TYR A 346 0.19 12.94 5.62
N PRO A 347 -1.02 12.52 6.03
CA PRO A 347 -1.27 12.06 7.39
C PRO A 347 -0.63 10.69 7.65
N LEU A 348 0.02 10.54 8.80
CA LEU A 348 0.63 9.27 9.24
C LEU A 348 -0.34 8.54 10.17
N ARG A 349 -0.88 7.42 9.67
CA ARG A 349 -1.86 6.58 10.38
C ARG A 349 -1.20 5.32 10.92
N SER A 350 -1.69 4.81 12.04
CA SER A 350 -1.32 3.52 12.61
C SER A 350 -2.59 2.78 13.05
N VAL A 351 -2.63 1.49 12.79
CA VAL A 351 -3.73 0.61 13.17
C VAL A 351 -3.22 -0.33 14.25
N ASN A 352 -3.88 -0.36 15.40
CA ASN A 352 -3.53 -1.22 16.53
C ASN A 352 -4.70 -2.16 16.82
N PRO A 353 -4.57 -3.45 16.45
CA PRO A 353 -5.50 -4.46 16.88
C PRO A 353 -5.36 -4.71 18.39
N GLY A 354 -6.44 -4.46 19.13
CA GLY A 354 -6.52 -4.75 20.56
C GLY A 354 -6.46 -6.25 20.86
N LEU A 355 -6.41 -6.58 22.16
CA LEU A 355 -6.60 -7.94 22.64
C LEU A 355 -8.10 -8.29 22.70
N GLY A 356 -8.43 -9.58 22.69
CA GLY A 356 -9.81 -10.08 22.72
C GLY A 356 -10.43 -10.24 21.32
N GLY A 357 -11.75 -10.10 21.24
CA GLY A 357 -12.56 -10.47 20.07
C GLY A 357 -13.07 -11.91 20.16
N ILE A 358 -14.14 -12.21 19.43
CA ILE A 358 -14.76 -13.54 19.37
C ILE A 358 -14.08 -14.30 18.23
N PRO A 359 -13.33 -15.39 18.49
CA PRO A 359 -12.72 -16.18 17.42
C PRO A 359 -13.82 -16.81 16.55
N SER A 360 -13.83 -16.51 15.25
CA SER A 360 -14.84 -17.02 14.32
C SER A 360 -14.32 -18.17 13.46
N TYR A 361 -13.02 -18.18 13.17
CA TYR A 361 -12.38 -19.28 12.46
C TYR A 361 -10.88 -19.38 12.78
N ARG A 362 -10.33 -20.60 12.71
CA ARG A 362 -8.89 -20.84 12.87
C ARG A 362 -8.46 -22.09 12.12
N GLU A 363 -7.43 -21.96 11.30
CA GLU A 363 -6.79 -23.06 10.60
C GLU A 363 -5.28 -22.81 10.56
N ALA A 364 -4.47 -23.86 10.60
CA ALA A 364 -3.02 -23.73 10.59
C ALA A 364 -2.40 -24.76 9.65
N LEU A 365 -1.31 -24.36 9.00
CA LEU A 365 -0.42 -25.32 8.35
C LEU A 365 0.24 -26.23 9.39
N PRO A 366 0.70 -27.43 8.99
CA PRO A 366 1.42 -28.35 9.88
C PRO A 366 2.56 -27.65 10.63
N ALA A 367 2.86 -28.10 11.86
CA ALA A 367 3.83 -27.46 12.76
C ALA A 367 3.56 -25.96 13.05
N SER A 368 2.34 -25.48 12.74
CA SER A 368 1.91 -24.08 12.86
C SER A 368 2.82 -23.09 12.10
N LEU A 369 3.37 -23.49 10.95
CA LEU A 369 4.24 -22.61 10.14
C LEU A 369 3.54 -21.28 9.83
N ILE A 370 2.28 -21.37 9.37
CA ILE A 370 1.36 -20.25 9.18
C ILE A 370 0.04 -20.62 9.83
N THR A 371 -0.46 -19.75 10.69
CA THR A 371 -1.79 -19.87 11.31
C THR A 371 -2.66 -18.74 10.80
N PHE A 372 -3.79 -19.11 10.20
CA PHE A 372 -4.88 -18.19 9.86
C PHE A 372 -5.89 -18.15 11.00
N SER A 373 -6.34 -16.96 11.36
CA SER A 373 -7.40 -16.77 12.35
C SER A 373 -8.29 -15.62 11.94
N ALA A 374 -9.60 -15.79 12.10
CA ALA A 374 -10.58 -14.74 11.94
C ALA A 374 -11.23 -14.45 13.29
N TYR A 375 -11.50 -13.17 13.55
CA TYR A 375 -12.13 -12.70 14.78
C TYR A 375 -13.23 -11.72 14.44
N ASP A 376 -14.32 -11.78 15.19
CA ASP A 376 -15.41 -10.81 15.16
C ASP A 376 -15.39 -9.93 16.40
N LYS A 377 -15.93 -8.70 16.28
CA LYS A 377 -16.04 -7.72 17.36
C LYS A 377 -14.71 -7.45 18.10
N ARG A 378 -13.58 -7.61 17.42
CA ARG A 378 -12.27 -7.29 17.98
C ARG A 378 -12.06 -5.78 17.94
N ARG A 379 -11.70 -5.18 19.06
CA ARG A 379 -11.49 -3.74 19.15
C ARG A 379 -10.21 -3.33 18.39
N ILE A 380 -10.35 -2.36 17.50
CA ILE A 380 -9.28 -1.80 16.69
C ILE A 380 -9.17 -0.32 16.97
N GLU A 381 -7.96 0.15 17.23
CA GLU A 381 -7.66 1.57 17.33
C GLU A 381 -7.01 2.04 16.03
N SER A 382 -7.65 3.00 15.37
CA SER A 382 -7.08 3.71 14.23
C SER A 382 -6.60 5.08 14.70
N VAL A 383 -5.29 5.32 14.63
CA VAL A 383 -4.65 6.48 15.25
C VAL A 383 -3.76 7.22 14.25
N TRP A 384 -4.05 8.49 14.02
CA TRP A 384 -3.13 9.42 13.40
C TRP A 384 -2.15 9.94 14.43
N TYR A 385 -0.87 9.70 14.18
CA TYR A 385 0.20 10.00 15.14
C TYR A 385 1.17 11.08 14.64
N GLY A 386 0.93 11.61 13.45
CA GLY A 386 1.74 12.68 12.87
C GLY A 386 1.34 13.01 11.44
N VAL A 387 2.09 13.91 10.84
CA VAL A 387 2.02 14.26 9.42
C VAL A 387 3.41 14.31 8.79
N GLU A 388 3.47 14.13 7.48
CA GLU A 388 4.65 14.30 6.65
C GLU A 388 4.41 15.37 5.58
N MET A 389 5.27 16.38 5.51
CA MET A 389 5.22 17.45 4.51
C MET A 389 6.21 17.13 3.40
N GLY A 390 5.76 17.04 2.15
CA GLY A 390 6.63 16.84 0.99
C GLY A 390 7.26 18.15 0.55
N THR A 391 8.52 18.38 0.90
CA THR A 391 9.27 19.62 0.67
C THR A 391 10.37 19.44 -0.38
N TRP A 392 10.00 19.03 -1.59
CA TRP A 392 10.93 18.74 -2.70
C TRP A 392 11.85 19.92 -3.08
N PHE A 393 11.46 21.15 -2.74
CA PHE A 393 12.24 22.37 -2.95
C PHE A 393 13.29 22.64 -1.85
N ILE A 394 13.33 21.84 -0.78
CA ILE A 394 14.27 22.00 0.33
C ILE A 394 15.44 21.02 0.16
N ARG A 395 16.61 21.56 -0.20
CA ARG A 395 17.85 20.79 -0.49
C ARG A 395 18.20 19.74 0.57
N ALA A 396 18.18 20.11 1.85
CA ALA A 396 18.62 19.20 2.92
C ALA A 396 17.52 18.25 3.44
N ARG A 397 16.23 18.58 3.23
CA ARG A 397 15.09 17.86 3.83
C ARG A 397 13.91 17.81 2.86
N PRO A 398 13.80 16.79 2.01
CA PRO A 398 12.67 16.59 1.11
C PRO A 398 11.36 16.25 1.83
N THR A 399 11.45 15.80 3.08
CA THR A 399 10.29 15.47 3.91
C THR A 399 10.49 15.99 5.32
N ILE A 400 9.47 16.68 5.83
CA ILE A 400 9.43 17.16 7.22
C ILE A 400 8.34 16.39 7.95
N ARG A 401 8.70 15.67 9.01
CA ARG A 401 7.73 14.94 9.83
C ARG A 401 7.45 15.67 11.13
N ILE A 402 6.18 15.91 11.36
CA ILE A 402 5.66 16.46 12.62
C ILE A 402 4.88 15.33 13.31
N TYR A 403 5.47 14.75 14.36
CA TYR A 403 4.77 13.79 15.21
C TYR A 403 3.84 14.54 16.15
N PHE A 404 2.69 13.97 16.47
CA PHE A 404 1.78 14.53 17.47
C PHE A 404 2.23 14.10 18.87
N ASP A 405 1.97 14.95 19.86
CA ASP A 405 2.21 14.60 21.25
C ASP A 405 1.40 13.35 21.65
N ASP A 406 1.87 12.61 22.66
CA ASP A 406 1.21 11.39 23.09
C ASP A 406 -0.20 11.66 23.64
N SER A 407 -0.48 12.87 24.17
CA SER A 407 -1.82 13.31 24.56
C SER A 407 -2.70 13.79 23.39
N SER A 408 -2.09 14.05 22.23
CA SER A 408 -2.71 14.79 21.13
C SER A 408 -3.00 13.92 19.90
N LYS A 409 -2.82 12.60 20.00
CA LYS A 409 -3.06 11.67 18.90
C LYS A 409 -4.55 11.60 18.59
N ILE A 410 -4.90 11.78 17.31
CA ILE A 410 -6.30 11.78 16.86
C ILE A 410 -6.65 10.40 16.33
N GLY A 411 -7.88 9.96 16.53
CA GLY A 411 -8.30 8.66 16.00
C GLY A 411 -9.66 8.22 16.51
N TYR A 412 -9.90 6.93 16.38
CA TYR A 412 -11.11 6.29 16.88
C TYR A 412 -10.86 4.83 17.21
N SER A 413 -11.75 4.27 18.03
CA SER A 413 -11.76 2.87 18.41
C SER A 413 -13.06 2.20 17.98
N ILE A 414 -12.97 1.12 17.21
CA ILE A 414 -14.15 0.38 16.72
C ILE A 414 -14.01 -1.12 16.99
N PRO A 415 -15.06 -1.82 17.47
CA PRO A 415 -15.13 -3.27 17.38
C PRO A 415 -15.47 -3.67 15.94
N THR A 416 -14.67 -4.53 15.33
CA THR A 416 -14.85 -4.97 13.95
C THR A 416 -14.31 -6.39 13.73
N SER A 417 -14.55 -6.95 12.56
CA SER A 417 -13.99 -8.23 12.14
C SER A 417 -12.63 -8.06 11.49
N LEU A 418 -11.75 -9.04 11.71
CA LEU A 418 -10.41 -9.03 11.13
C LEU A 418 -9.91 -10.43 10.79
N LEU A 419 -8.97 -10.45 9.85
CA LEU A 419 -8.13 -11.57 9.49
C LEU A 419 -6.75 -11.41 10.12
N GLU A 420 -6.22 -12.47 10.70
CA GLU A 420 -4.88 -12.55 11.27
C GLU A 420 -4.12 -13.71 10.63
N PHE A 421 -3.00 -13.39 9.96
CA PHE A 421 -2.01 -14.37 9.51
C PHE A 421 -0.80 -14.32 10.44
N SER A 422 -0.58 -15.37 11.20
CA SER A 422 0.55 -15.51 12.13
C SER A 422 1.58 -16.48 11.58
N PHE A 423 2.84 -16.05 11.53
CA PHE A 423 3.96 -16.84 11.01
C PHE A 423 4.84 -17.32 12.17
N LYS A 424 5.24 -18.59 12.16
CA LYS A 424 6.18 -19.15 13.13
C LYS A 424 7.54 -18.47 12.97
N MET A 425 7.97 -17.76 14.01
CA MET A 425 9.14 -16.88 13.93
C MET A 425 10.44 -17.61 13.54
N GLY A 426 10.71 -18.75 14.19
CA GLY A 426 11.91 -19.54 13.92
C GLY A 426 11.96 -19.98 12.46
N TRP A 427 10.86 -20.53 11.96
CA TRP A 427 10.74 -20.94 10.56
C TRP A 427 10.91 -19.76 9.59
N LEU A 428 10.16 -18.67 9.78
CA LEU A 428 10.24 -17.50 8.90
C LEU A 428 11.67 -16.93 8.83
N ASN A 429 12.38 -16.91 9.96
CA ASN A 429 13.77 -16.48 10.02
C ASN A 429 14.70 -17.41 9.24
N GLU A 430 14.53 -18.73 9.34
CA GLU A 430 15.32 -19.70 8.58
C GLU A 430 15.04 -19.62 7.07
N GLU A 431 13.79 -19.38 6.67
CA GLU A 431 13.45 -19.13 5.26
C GLU A 431 14.14 -17.87 4.72
N ILE A 432 14.09 -16.77 5.48
CA ILE A 432 14.78 -15.52 5.12
C ILE A 432 16.29 -15.73 5.06
N LYS A 433 16.90 -16.39 6.04
CA LYS A 433 18.34 -16.72 6.02
C LYS A 433 18.70 -17.53 4.78
N THR A 434 17.90 -18.55 4.47
CA THR A 434 18.14 -19.39 3.29
C THR A 434 18.07 -18.58 1.99
N ILE A 435 17.09 -17.69 1.86
CA ILE A 435 16.98 -16.79 0.70
C ILE A 435 18.20 -15.88 0.62
N LEU A 436 18.57 -15.24 1.74
CA LEU A 436 19.72 -14.37 1.81
C LEU A 436 21.00 -15.12 1.46
N LEU A 437 21.21 -16.36 1.88
CA LEU A 437 22.42 -17.14 1.57
C LEU A 437 22.46 -17.66 0.14
N ARG A 438 21.32 -17.97 -0.47
CA ARG A 438 21.25 -18.57 -1.82
C ARG A 438 21.08 -17.59 -2.97
N ASN A 439 20.55 -16.38 -2.71
CA ASN A 439 20.30 -15.39 -3.75
C ASN A 439 21.12 -14.11 -3.49
N ASP A 440 22.21 -13.96 -4.24
CA ASP A 440 23.15 -12.83 -4.09
C ASP A 440 22.53 -11.49 -4.51
N GLU A 441 21.59 -11.48 -5.46
CA GLU A 441 20.88 -10.28 -5.91
C GLU A 441 19.94 -9.74 -4.82
N VAL A 442 19.15 -10.63 -4.21
CA VAL A 442 18.28 -10.32 -3.07
C VAL A 442 19.12 -9.86 -1.87
N ARG A 443 20.23 -10.55 -1.57
CA ARG A 443 21.14 -10.15 -0.48
C ARG A 443 21.68 -8.75 -0.70
N ARG A 444 22.15 -8.45 -1.92
CA ARG A 444 22.67 -7.13 -2.29
C ARG A 444 21.64 -6.04 -2.11
N SER A 445 20.41 -6.22 -2.60
CA SER A 445 19.34 -5.24 -2.43
C SER A 445 19.01 -5.01 -0.95
N ILE A 446 18.88 -6.08 -0.16
CA ILE A 446 18.54 -5.98 1.26
C ILE A 446 19.68 -5.34 2.06
N ALA A 447 20.94 -5.69 1.78
CA ALA A 447 22.11 -5.08 2.41
C ALA A 447 22.16 -3.59 2.11
N LEU A 448 21.96 -3.19 0.85
CA LEU A 448 21.91 -1.79 0.44
C LEU A 448 20.80 -1.04 1.20
N LYS A 449 19.55 -1.53 1.13
CA LYS A 449 18.41 -0.90 1.82
C LYS A 449 18.62 -0.82 3.34
N TYR A 450 19.28 -1.83 3.95
CA TYR A 450 19.56 -1.85 5.39
C TYR A 450 20.55 -0.75 5.77
N VAL A 451 21.66 -0.63 5.04
CA VAL A 451 22.68 0.40 5.28
C VAL A 451 22.09 1.79 5.06
N LEU A 452 21.37 2.00 3.95
CA LEU A 452 20.72 3.29 3.67
C LEU A 452 19.72 3.67 4.76
N LEU A 453 18.86 2.74 5.20
CA LEU A 453 17.90 3.02 6.27
C LEU A 453 18.59 3.34 7.61
N LYS A 454 19.72 2.68 7.91
CA LYS A 454 20.51 2.94 9.13
C LYS A 454 21.14 4.33 9.09
N SER A 455 21.74 4.74 7.98
CA SER A 455 22.37 6.05 7.82
C SER A 455 21.35 7.20 7.84
N LEU A 456 20.17 6.98 7.26
CA LEU A 456 19.07 7.95 7.24
C LEU A 456 18.43 8.18 8.62
N GLY A 457 18.29 7.13 9.42
CA GLY A 457 17.63 7.20 10.73
C GLY A 457 16.14 7.56 10.62
N LYS A 458 15.67 8.51 11.43
CA LYS A 458 14.26 8.99 11.38
C LYS A 458 13.99 9.98 10.23
N ARG A 459 15.02 10.42 9.50
CA ARG A 459 14.94 11.44 8.45
C ARG A 459 15.20 10.79 7.10
N LEU A 460 14.43 11.13 6.07
CA LEU A 460 14.93 11.00 4.71
C LEU A 460 15.80 12.21 4.41
N ASP A 461 16.98 12.22 5.03
CA ASP A 461 18.03 13.22 4.80
C ASP A 461 18.82 12.79 3.57
N TYR A 462 18.58 13.48 2.47
CA TYR A 462 19.16 13.18 1.18
C TYR A 462 20.68 13.37 1.14
N ASP A 463 21.26 14.29 1.95
CA ASP A 463 22.71 14.43 2.07
C ASP A 463 23.32 13.19 2.75
N ARG A 464 22.62 12.61 3.74
CA ARG A 464 23.03 11.35 4.36
C ARG A 464 22.88 10.17 3.40
N LEU A 465 21.80 10.13 2.61
CA LEU A 465 21.61 9.12 1.58
C LEU A 465 22.77 9.14 0.57
N THR A 466 23.11 10.33 0.06
CA THR A 466 24.22 10.53 -0.85
C THR A 466 25.54 10.11 -0.22
N ARG A 467 25.84 10.55 1.01
CA ARG A 467 27.08 10.18 1.69
C ARG A 467 27.18 8.67 1.87
N ALA A 468 26.11 8.03 2.32
CA ALA A 468 26.06 6.58 2.46
C ALA A 468 26.33 5.88 1.13
N LEU A 469 25.69 6.31 0.04
CA LEU A 469 25.95 5.73 -1.29
C LEU A 469 27.36 6.00 -1.78
N THR A 470 27.89 7.21 -1.60
CA THR A 470 29.25 7.57 -2.02
C THR A 470 30.30 6.76 -1.25
N ASN A 471 30.08 6.55 0.05
CA ASN A 471 30.92 5.69 0.88
C ASN A 471 30.89 4.26 0.34
N ILE A 472 29.70 3.70 0.07
CA ILE A 472 29.57 2.34 -0.49
C ILE A 472 30.24 2.22 -1.87
N ILE A 473 30.02 3.19 -2.78
CA ILE A 473 30.61 3.21 -4.13
C ILE A 473 32.14 3.30 -4.06
N SER A 474 32.67 4.16 -3.20
CA SER A 474 34.12 4.34 -3.04
C SER A 474 34.80 3.22 -2.25
N GLY A 475 34.02 2.35 -1.61
CA GLY A 475 34.53 1.30 -0.73
C GLY A 475 35.14 1.83 0.57
N LYS A 476 34.89 3.10 0.94
CA LYS A 476 35.49 3.77 2.10
C LYS A 476 34.41 4.24 3.08
N GLY A 477 34.72 4.17 4.38
CA GLY A 477 33.82 4.62 5.46
C GLY A 477 32.96 3.51 6.07
N GLU A 478 32.25 3.86 7.13
CA GLU A 478 31.46 2.90 7.94
C GLU A 478 30.36 2.23 7.13
N GLU A 479 29.68 2.95 6.23
CA GLU A 479 28.62 2.40 5.38
C GLU A 479 29.14 1.36 4.39
N ALA A 480 30.34 1.56 3.84
CA ALA A 480 30.96 0.63 2.91
C ALA A 480 31.33 -0.68 3.62
N GLU A 481 31.91 -0.57 4.81
CA GLU A 481 32.26 -1.72 5.64
C GLU A 481 31.02 -2.48 6.09
N MET A 482 29.95 -1.77 6.46
CA MET A 482 28.66 -2.37 6.79
C MET A 482 28.02 -3.07 5.59
N PHE A 483 28.10 -2.48 4.40
CA PHE A 483 27.62 -3.11 3.17
C PHE A 483 28.45 -4.36 2.84
N ALA A 484 29.78 -4.30 2.94
CA ALA A 484 30.67 -5.43 2.73
C ALA A 484 30.41 -6.58 3.73
N LYS A 485 30.15 -6.25 5.00
CA LYS A 485 29.76 -7.20 6.05
C LYS A 485 28.59 -8.09 5.61
N TYR A 486 27.51 -7.47 5.17
CA TYR A 486 26.28 -8.20 4.86
C TYR A 486 26.25 -8.76 3.45
N TYR A 487 26.83 -8.08 2.46
CA TYR A 487 26.81 -8.54 1.08
C TYR A 487 27.98 -9.49 0.75
N LYS A 488 29.23 -9.04 0.96
CA LYS A 488 30.45 -9.77 0.56
C LYS A 488 30.78 -10.90 1.53
N ARG A 489 30.81 -10.62 2.84
CA ARG A 489 31.10 -11.63 3.89
C ARG A 489 29.89 -12.50 4.26
N LYS A 490 28.71 -12.19 3.72
CA LYS A 490 27.45 -12.93 3.91
C LYS A 490 27.07 -13.11 5.38
N GLU A 491 27.49 -12.21 6.27
CA GLU A 491 27.13 -12.27 7.68
C GLU A 491 25.62 -11.99 7.86
N ILE A 492 24.96 -12.71 8.76
CA ILE A 492 23.54 -12.50 9.07
C ILE A 492 23.36 -12.41 10.58
N ASP A 493 23.34 -11.18 11.10
CA ASP A 493 23.01 -10.92 12.49
C ASP A 493 21.52 -10.66 12.71
N GLY A 494 21.11 -10.53 13.98
CA GLY A 494 19.73 -10.26 14.35
C GLY A 494 19.18 -8.91 13.85
N GLY A 495 20.06 -7.97 13.48
CA GLY A 495 19.70 -6.66 12.93
C GLY A 495 19.21 -6.76 11.51
N ILE A 496 20.03 -7.30 10.60
CA ILE A 496 19.63 -7.48 9.19
C ILE A 496 18.49 -8.49 9.03
N LEU A 497 18.45 -9.54 9.86
CA LEU A 497 17.37 -10.52 9.83
C LEU A 497 16.03 -9.91 10.23
N ARG A 498 16.02 -9.06 11.28
CA ARG A 498 14.82 -8.30 11.67
C ARG A 498 14.39 -7.31 10.58
N PHE A 499 15.34 -6.72 9.88
CA PHE A 499 15.06 -5.82 8.77
C PHE A 499 14.46 -6.56 7.57
N ALA A 500 15.05 -7.67 7.13
CA ALA A 500 14.52 -8.50 6.06
C ALA A 500 13.11 -9.00 6.37
N ARG A 501 12.84 -9.39 7.63
CA ARG A 501 11.48 -9.74 8.08
C ARG A 501 10.49 -8.56 8.01
N ARG A 502 10.94 -7.32 8.28
CA ARG A 502 10.13 -6.11 8.05
C ARG A 502 9.79 -5.98 6.57
N LEU A 503 10.78 -6.08 5.68
CA LEU A 503 10.59 -5.96 4.23
C LEU A 503 9.59 -6.98 3.72
N LEU A 504 9.76 -8.24 4.12
CA LEU A 504 8.90 -9.34 3.69
C LEU A 504 7.46 -9.15 4.17
N LEU A 505 7.25 -8.95 5.47
CA LEU A 505 5.89 -8.84 6.03
C LEU A 505 5.18 -7.56 5.57
N HIS A 506 5.91 -6.48 5.34
CA HIS A 506 5.35 -5.25 4.77
C HIS A 506 4.86 -5.48 3.35
N SER A 507 5.72 -6.02 2.48
CA SER A 507 5.38 -6.30 1.08
C SER A 507 4.24 -7.33 1.01
N LEU A 508 4.30 -8.38 1.83
CA LEU A 508 3.25 -9.40 1.92
C LEU A 508 1.92 -8.81 2.39
N THR A 509 1.94 -7.82 3.29
CA THR A 509 0.71 -7.11 3.71
C THR A 509 0.04 -6.42 2.54
N HIS A 510 0.81 -5.71 1.70
CA HIS A 510 0.25 -5.02 0.54
C HIS A 510 -0.37 -6.00 -0.45
N LEU A 511 0.37 -7.04 -0.83
CA LEU A 511 -0.04 -7.97 -1.88
C LEU A 511 -1.14 -8.93 -1.43
N LEU A 512 -1.09 -9.42 -0.19
CA LEU A 512 -2.16 -10.24 0.38
C LEU A 512 -3.46 -9.45 0.45
N THR A 513 -3.37 -8.18 0.85
CA THR A 513 -4.51 -7.28 0.89
C THR A 513 -5.08 -7.05 -0.51
N GLN A 514 -4.20 -6.79 -1.49
CA GLN A 514 -4.59 -6.60 -2.88
C GLN A 514 -5.32 -7.82 -3.44
N TYR A 515 -4.79 -9.01 -3.16
CA TYR A 515 -5.41 -10.27 -3.55
C TYR A 515 -6.81 -10.44 -2.94
N VAL A 516 -6.95 -10.23 -1.62
CA VAL A 516 -8.25 -10.35 -0.94
C VAL A 516 -9.25 -9.36 -1.53
N LEU A 517 -8.87 -8.10 -1.67
CA LEU A 517 -9.77 -7.06 -2.12
C LEU A 517 -10.19 -7.21 -3.59
N PHE A 518 -9.25 -7.40 -4.51
CA PHE A 518 -9.56 -7.38 -5.94
C PHE A 518 -9.94 -8.75 -6.49
N ARG A 519 -9.36 -9.85 -5.97
CA ARG A 519 -9.60 -11.19 -6.53
C ARG A 519 -10.72 -11.93 -5.83
N LEU A 520 -10.96 -11.67 -4.55
CA LEU A 520 -11.98 -12.40 -3.79
C LEU A 520 -13.27 -11.61 -3.56
N VAL A 521 -13.18 -10.30 -3.29
CA VAL A 521 -14.35 -9.51 -2.89
C VAL A 521 -14.81 -8.51 -3.97
N GLY A 522 -13.87 -7.88 -4.69
CA GLY A 522 -14.16 -6.84 -5.68
C GLY A 522 -14.44 -5.46 -5.06
N VAL A 523 -13.71 -5.07 -4.02
CA VAL A 523 -13.91 -3.78 -3.32
C VAL A 523 -12.62 -2.98 -3.14
N ASP A 524 -12.73 -1.68 -2.90
CA ASP A 524 -11.60 -0.76 -2.74
C ASP A 524 -10.85 -0.87 -1.40
N TYR A 525 -9.64 -0.31 -1.36
CA TYR A 525 -8.83 -0.21 -0.14
C TYR A 525 -9.47 0.60 1.01
N ASN A 526 -10.47 1.43 0.73
CA ASN A 526 -11.17 2.24 1.75
C ASN A 526 -11.93 1.38 2.77
N PHE A 527 -12.27 0.15 2.39
CA PHE A 527 -13.06 -0.79 3.19
C PHE A 527 -12.23 -1.56 4.21
N ILE A 528 -10.92 -1.35 4.26
CA ILE A 528 -10.04 -2.11 5.14
C ILE A 528 -8.96 -1.26 5.80
N LEU A 529 -8.46 -1.77 6.92
CA LEU A 529 -7.30 -1.26 7.63
C LEU A 529 -6.26 -2.39 7.71
N THR A 530 -4.98 -2.06 7.54
CA THR A 530 -3.91 -3.05 7.56
C THR A 530 -2.85 -2.77 8.63
N ARG A 531 -2.31 -3.85 9.19
CA ARG A 531 -1.19 -3.78 10.13
C ARG A 531 -0.33 -5.02 10.00
N TYR A 532 0.98 -4.87 10.16
CA TYR A 532 1.87 -6.00 10.37
C TYR A 532 2.80 -5.79 11.56
N TYR A 533 3.20 -6.90 12.17
CA TYR A 533 4.20 -6.95 13.22
C TYR A 533 5.39 -7.77 12.74
N TYR A 534 6.59 -7.25 12.95
CA TYR A 534 7.85 -7.87 12.50
C TYR A 534 8.94 -7.88 13.57
N LYS A 535 8.76 -7.26 14.75
CA LYS A 535 9.82 -7.14 15.77
C LYS A 535 9.87 -8.38 16.66
N ASN A 536 8.84 -8.55 17.50
CA ASN A 536 8.75 -9.62 18.49
C ASN A 536 7.73 -10.70 18.08
N ARG A 537 6.92 -10.40 17.06
CA ARG A 537 5.90 -11.27 16.48
C ARG A 537 5.95 -11.08 14.97
N ALA A 538 5.56 -12.11 14.21
CA ALA A 538 5.45 -12.09 12.76
C ALA A 538 3.98 -12.28 12.42
N LYS A 539 3.25 -11.17 12.23
CA LYS A 539 1.79 -11.20 12.02
C LYS A 539 1.37 -10.18 10.96
N ILE A 540 0.34 -10.50 10.21
CA ILE A 540 -0.36 -9.58 9.29
C ILE A 540 -1.83 -9.55 9.69
N PHE A 541 -2.40 -8.35 9.70
CA PHE A 541 -3.79 -8.08 10.00
C PHE A 541 -4.44 -7.36 8.82
N VAL A 542 -5.57 -7.89 8.36
CA VAL A 542 -6.49 -7.24 7.43
C VAL A 542 -7.80 -7.06 8.17
N VAL A 543 -8.21 -5.82 8.38
CA VAL A 543 -9.31 -5.46 9.28
C VAL A 543 -10.40 -4.81 8.46
N GLU A 544 -11.66 -5.18 8.67
CA GLU A 544 -12.78 -4.49 8.05
C GLU A 544 -12.96 -3.09 8.65
N ASN A 545 -13.04 -2.08 7.79
CA ASN A 545 -13.30 -0.70 8.19
C ASN A 545 -14.82 -0.45 8.36
N ALA A 546 -15.47 -1.27 9.21
CA ALA A 546 -16.90 -1.20 9.50
C ALA A 546 -17.22 -1.61 10.95
N LYS A 547 -18.16 -0.92 11.60
CA LYS A 547 -18.57 -1.26 12.98
C LYS A 547 -19.28 -2.61 12.99
N ASN A 548 -18.84 -3.51 13.87
CA ASN A 548 -19.32 -4.89 14.01
C ASN A 548 -19.05 -5.84 12.83
N GLY A 549 -18.17 -5.49 11.88
CA GLY A 549 -17.64 -6.41 10.87
C GLY A 549 -18.68 -7.03 9.92
N ARG A 550 -19.27 -6.19 9.04
CA ARG A 550 -20.37 -6.59 8.15
C ARG A 550 -20.10 -6.32 6.68
N LEU A 551 -18.86 -6.01 6.29
CA LEU A 551 -18.53 -5.84 4.88
C LEU A 551 -18.49 -7.18 4.13
N GLY A 552 -18.48 -8.30 4.86
CA GLY A 552 -18.46 -9.64 4.30
C GLY A 552 -17.10 -10.01 3.70
N ILE A 553 -16.06 -9.18 3.88
CA ILE A 553 -14.68 -9.45 3.42
C ILE A 553 -14.11 -10.61 4.22
N VAL A 554 -14.21 -10.53 5.55
CA VAL A 554 -13.74 -11.59 6.46
C VAL A 554 -14.50 -12.88 6.19
N ASP A 555 -15.83 -12.81 6.08
CA ASP A 555 -16.68 -13.97 5.80
C ASP A 555 -16.36 -14.62 4.46
N THR A 556 -16.09 -13.82 3.42
CA THR A 556 -15.73 -14.33 2.08
C THR A 556 -14.42 -15.12 2.14
N VAL A 557 -13.40 -14.58 2.80
CA VAL A 557 -12.12 -15.28 2.97
C VAL A 557 -12.29 -16.54 3.82
N VAL A 558 -13.04 -16.46 4.92
CA VAL A 558 -13.32 -17.62 5.80
C VAL A 558 -14.10 -18.70 5.05
N LYS A 559 -15.12 -18.36 4.27
CA LYS A 559 -15.87 -19.33 3.44
C LYS A 559 -14.97 -20.01 2.42
N HIS A 560 -14.09 -19.25 1.77
CA HIS A 560 -13.14 -19.81 0.81
C HIS A 560 -12.16 -20.81 1.45
N ILE A 561 -11.58 -20.44 2.60
CA ILE A 561 -10.66 -21.31 3.35
C ILE A 561 -11.41 -22.51 3.95
N LYS A 562 -12.62 -22.34 4.47
CA LYS A 562 -13.46 -23.46 4.94
C LYS A 562 -13.69 -24.49 3.84
N ARG A 563 -13.99 -24.03 2.62
CA ARG A 563 -14.26 -24.89 1.46
C ARG A 563 -12.99 -25.59 0.94
N LYS A 564 -11.91 -24.85 0.70
CA LYS A 564 -10.71 -25.37 0.00
C LYS A 564 -9.53 -25.73 0.91
N GLY A 565 -9.52 -25.23 2.14
CA GLY A 565 -8.38 -25.30 3.06
C GLY A 565 -7.42 -24.13 2.91
N LEU A 566 -6.69 -23.85 3.99
CA LEU A 566 -5.63 -22.84 4.05
C LEU A 566 -4.49 -23.14 3.06
N PRO A 567 -4.01 -24.39 2.88
CA PRO A 567 -2.97 -24.69 1.89
C PRO A 567 -3.38 -24.28 0.47
N ALA A 568 -4.60 -24.62 0.06
CA ALA A 568 -5.12 -24.26 -1.26
C ALA A 568 -5.27 -22.75 -1.44
N PHE A 569 -5.79 -22.04 -0.43
CA PHE A 569 -5.86 -20.57 -0.45
C PHE A 569 -4.47 -19.93 -0.63
N LEU A 570 -3.47 -20.41 0.12
CA LEU A 570 -2.11 -19.90 0.01
C LEU A 570 -1.48 -20.24 -1.33
N LEU A 571 -1.76 -21.42 -1.89
CA LEU A 571 -1.29 -21.82 -3.21
C LEU A 571 -1.84 -20.89 -4.29
N GLU A 572 -3.16 -20.69 -4.32
CA GLU A 572 -3.84 -19.75 -5.24
C GLU A 572 -3.29 -18.33 -5.11
N PHE A 573 -3.05 -17.87 -3.88
CA PHE A 573 -2.41 -16.57 -3.63
C PHE A 573 -0.97 -16.53 -4.20
N THR A 574 -0.16 -17.56 -3.96
CA THR A 574 1.22 -17.61 -4.47
C THR A 574 1.28 -17.68 -5.99
N GLU A 575 0.34 -18.37 -6.63
CA GLU A 575 0.25 -18.47 -8.09
C GLU A 575 -0.16 -17.14 -8.72
N TRP A 576 -1.18 -16.48 -8.15
CA TRP A 576 -1.55 -15.14 -8.55
C TRP A 576 -0.39 -14.16 -8.40
N LEU A 577 0.32 -14.22 -7.27
CA LEU A 577 1.43 -13.31 -6.97
C LEU A 577 2.61 -13.50 -7.94
N ASP A 578 2.95 -14.75 -8.25
CA ASP A 578 4.01 -15.07 -9.22
C ASP A 578 3.63 -14.60 -10.63
N ALA A 579 2.38 -14.82 -11.06
CA ALA A 579 1.87 -14.33 -12.33
C ALA A 579 1.84 -12.78 -12.40
N PHE A 580 1.37 -12.13 -11.34
CA PHE A 580 1.30 -10.67 -11.26
C PHE A 580 2.68 -10.02 -11.31
N LEU A 581 3.62 -10.49 -10.49
CA LEU A 581 4.97 -9.94 -10.48
C LEU A 581 5.77 -10.31 -11.74
N GLY A 582 5.52 -11.50 -12.30
CA GLY A 582 6.12 -11.93 -13.57
C GLY A 582 5.64 -11.09 -14.77
N ALA A 583 4.34 -10.79 -14.84
CA ALA A 583 3.79 -9.89 -15.85
C ALA A 583 4.39 -8.48 -15.72
N HIS A 584 4.44 -7.95 -14.50
CA HIS A 584 5.09 -6.68 -14.21
C HIS A 584 6.56 -6.67 -14.68
N ASP A 585 7.35 -7.71 -14.36
CA ASP A 585 8.75 -7.77 -14.77
C ASP A 585 8.91 -7.80 -16.29
N LYS A 586 8.06 -8.56 -17.00
CA LYS A 586 8.05 -8.61 -18.47
C LYS A 586 7.71 -7.24 -19.07
N ASP A 587 6.62 -6.63 -18.60
CA ASP A 587 6.12 -5.36 -19.13
C ASP A 587 7.08 -4.21 -18.85
N PHE A 588 7.59 -4.10 -17.62
CA PHE A 588 8.53 -3.04 -17.25
C PHE A 588 9.89 -3.19 -17.90
N ASN A 589 10.37 -4.42 -18.15
CA ASN A 589 11.59 -4.63 -18.91
C ASN A 589 11.42 -4.20 -20.37
N LYS A 590 10.27 -4.51 -20.98
CA LYS A 590 9.92 -4.06 -22.34
C LYS A 590 9.84 -2.53 -22.41
N ILE A 591 9.06 -1.92 -21.52
CA ILE A 591 8.90 -0.45 -21.46
C ILE A 591 10.25 0.22 -21.21
N SER A 592 11.07 -0.28 -20.30
CA SER A 592 12.40 0.31 -20.03
C SER A 592 13.32 0.25 -21.26
N ALA A 593 13.24 -0.82 -22.07
CA ALA A 593 14.02 -0.93 -23.30
C ALA A 593 13.53 0.03 -24.40
N GLU A 594 12.21 0.14 -24.57
CA GLU A 594 11.57 1.06 -25.51
C GLU A 594 11.89 2.52 -25.15
N ARG A 595 11.67 2.90 -23.89
CA ARG A 595 11.97 4.23 -23.35
C ARG A 595 13.44 4.59 -23.46
N LYS A 596 14.36 3.64 -23.20
CA LYS A 596 15.80 3.89 -23.41
C LYS A 596 16.12 4.25 -24.86
N SER A 597 15.53 3.54 -25.84
CA SER A 597 15.73 3.82 -27.27
C SER A 597 15.14 5.17 -27.66
N GLU A 598 13.90 5.45 -27.23
CA GLU A 598 13.19 6.70 -27.47
C GLU A 598 13.93 7.90 -26.86
N ALA A 599 14.28 7.82 -25.59
CA ALA A 599 15.02 8.86 -24.87
C ALA A 599 16.39 9.13 -25.51
N THR A 600 17.09 8.09 -25.99
CA THR A 600 18.35 8.25 -26.73
C THR A 600 18.15 9.09 -27.99
N ARG A 601 17.09 8.81 -28.77
CA ARG A 601 16.76 9.57 -29.97
C ARG A 601 16.31 10.98 -29.65
N LEU A 602 15.44 11.15 -28.66
CA LEU A 602 14.89 12.43 -28.22
C LEU A 602 16.00 13.36 -27.75
N ILE A 603 16.84 12.93 -26.81
CA ILE A 603 17.95 13.74 -26.28
C ILE A 603 18.92 14.13 -27.41
N ALA A 604 19.25 13.22 -28.33
CA ALA A 604 20.11 13.54 -29.47
C ALA A 604 19.47 14.58 -30.42
N ALA A 605 18.17 14.48 -30.68
CA ALA A 605 17.43 15.45 -31.48
C ALA A 605 17.31 16.82 -30.78
N THR A 606 16.97 16.82 -29.49
CA THR A 606 16.85 18.03 -28.66
C THR A 606 18.18 18.77 -28.56
N ILE A 607 19.30 18.07 -28.35
CA ILE A 607 20.63 18.70 -28.34
C ILE A 607 20.93 19.35 -29.70
N ARG A 608 20.63 18.69 -30.82
CA ARG A 608 20.83 19.28 -32.16
C ARG A 608 19.99 20.53 -32.38
N LYS A 609 18.72 20.50 -31.95
CA LYS A 609 17.80 21.65 -32.04
C LYS A 609 18.26 22.81 -31.15
N LEU A 610 18.54 22.54 -29.88
CA LEU A 610 18.97 23.56 -28.91
C LEU A 610 20.32 24.17 -29.29
N LYS A 611 21.24 23.43 -29.93
CA LYS A 611 22.48 24.01 -30.45
C LYS A 611 22.25 25.15 -31.45
N ALA A 612 21.13 25.14 -32.18
CA ALA A 612 20.77 26.20 -33.10
C ALA A 612 19.96 27.33 -32.44
N GLU A 613 19.10 27.01 -31.47
CA GLU A 613 18.17 27.97 -30.84
C GLU A 613 18.70 28.62 -29.56
N ASP A 614 19.34 27.84 -28.68
CA ASP A 614 19.85 28.25 -27.37
C ASP A 614 21.06 27.36 -26.98
N PRO A 615 22.28 27.71 -27.45
CA PRO A 615 23.48 26.94 -27.20
C PRO A 615 23.77 26.72 -25.71
N GLY A 616 23.42 27.69 -24.87
CA GLY A 616 23.63 27.59 -23.42
C GLY A 616 22.79 26.48 -22.78
N LYS A 617 21.55 26.28 -23.22
CA LYS A 617 20.73 25.14 -22.77
C LYS A 617 21.24 23.81 -23.32
N ALA A 618 21.72 23.78 -24.56
CA ALA A 618 22.30 22.57 -25.13
C ALA A 618 23.52 22.09 -24.32
N ASP A 619 24.42 23.01 -23.96
CA ASP A 619 25.62 22.70 -23.17
C ASP A 619 25.28 22.22 -21.76
N LYS A 620 24.26 22.82 -21.11
CA LYS A 620 23.74 22.34 -19.82
C LYS A 620 23.23 20.91 -19.93
N LEU A 621 22.44 20.60 -20.96
CA LEU A 621 21.86 19.26 -21.15
C LEU A 621 22.95 18.21 -21.40
N ILE A 622 23.96 18.52 -22.22
CA ILE A 622 25.13 17.65 -22.45
C ILE A 622 25.85 17.38 -21.13
N LYS A 623 26.10 18.42 -20.34
CA LYS A 623 26.79 18.29 -19.06
C LYS A 623 26.01 17.43 -18.06
N VAL A 624 24.68 17.58 -18.00
CA VAL A 624 23.83 16.73 -17.16
C VAL A 624 23.90 15.27 -17.60
N ASP A 625 23.84 15.00 -18.91
CA ASP A 625 23.97 13.64 -19.46
C ASP A 625 25.32 12.98 -19.11
N GLU A 626 26.42 13.73 -19.21
CA GLU A 626 27.74 13.24 -18.80
C GLU A 626 27.82 12.90 -17.31
N ILE A 627 27.27 13.75 -16.43
CA ILE A 627 27.23 13.51 -14.99
C ILE A 627 26.43 12.23 -14.68
N VAL A 628 25.28 12.05 -15.34
CA VAL A 628 24.42 10.88 -15.15
C VAL A 628 25.09 9.61 -15.64
N ARG A 629 25.74 9.65 -16.81
CA ARG A 629 26.52 8.53 -17.36
C ARG A 629 27.66 8.11 -16.43
N ASN A 630 28.48 9.07 -15.99
CA ASN A 630 29.58 8.80 -15.06
C ASN A 630 29.08 8.19 -13.74
N PHE A 631 27.96 8.69 -13.22
CA PHE A 631 27.33 8.13 -12.03
C PHE A 631 26.84 6.69 -12.25
N ARG A 632 26.30 6.38 -13.44
CA ARG A 632 25.92 5.01 -13.79
C ARG A 632 27.14 4.07 -13.81
N ASP A 633 28.23 4.49 -14.44
CA ASP A 633 29.46 3.70 -14.52
C ASP A 633 30.08 3.44 -13.13
N GLU A 634 29.99 4.43 -12.22
CA GLU A 634 30.38 4.27 -10.81
C GLU A 634 29.56 3.19 -10.09
N LEU A 635 28.24 3.18 -10.29
CA LEU A 635 27.36 2.16 -9.70
C LEU A 635 27.67 0.77 -10.24
N GLU A 636 27.88 0.63 -11.55
CA GLU A 636 28.21 -0.66 -12.18
C GLU A 636 29.55 -1.21 -11.67
N ARG A 637 30.59 -0.37 -11.55
CA ARG A 637 31.87 -0.78 -10.95
C ARG A 637 31.73 -1.23 -9.50
N ALA A 638 30.83 -0.61 -8.74
CA ALA A 638 30.52 -0.99 -7.36
C ALA A 638 29.57 -2.22 -7.27
N GLY A 639 29.06 -2.70 -8.41
CA GLY A 639 28.07 -3.78 -8.48
C GLY A 639 26.71 -3.40 -7.89
N LEU A 640 26.34 -2.11 -7.91
CA LEU A 640 25.08 -1.58 -7.38
C LEU A 640 24.08 -1.31 -8.51
N GLU A 641 22.79 -1.52 -8.21
CA GLU A 641 21.69 -1.11 -9.09
C GLU A 641 20.73 -0.20 -8.31
N LEU A 642 20.36 0.92 -8.92
CA LEU A 642 19.36 1.85 -8.43
C LEU A 642 18.23 1.98 -9.46
N ASP A 643 16.99 2.10 -8.99
CA ASP A 643 15.89 2.53 -9.86
C ASP A 643 15.99 4.03 -10.18
N ILE A 644 15.23 4.47 -11.19
CA ILE A 644 15.22 5.86 -11.64
C ILE A 644 14.87 6.85 -10.53
N ALA A 645 13.96 6.49 -9.63
CA ALA A 645 13.50 7.37 -8.55
C ALA A 645 14.61 7.61 -7.52
N LEU A 646 15.33 6.55 -7.13
CA LEU A 646 16.44 6.64 -6.20
C LEU A 646 17.66 7.30 -6.85
N ALA A 647 17.95 6.99 -8.11
CA ALA A 647 19.04 7.64 -8.86
C ALA A 647 18.81 9.16 -8.99
N ARG A 648 17.61 9.57 -9.43
CA ARG A 648 17.19 10.98 -9.51
C ARG A 648 17.40 11.68 -8.18
N THR A 649 16.91 11.06 -7.12
CA THR A 649 17.03 11.59 -5.76
C THR A 649 18.48 11.84 -5.39
N VAL A 650 19.36 10.87 -5.62
CA VAL A 650 20.77 10.93 -5.21
C VAL A 650 21.55 11.97 -6.01
N LEU A 651 21.29 12.09 -7.31
CA LEU A 651 21.94 13.07 -8.18
C LEU A 651 21.62 14.52 -7.80
N LEU A 652 20.36 14.79 -7.45
CA LEU A 652 19.92 16.12 -6.99
C LEU A 652 20.40 16.42 -5.57
N ALA A 653 20.25 15.45 -4.66
CA ALA A 653 20.66 15.53 -3.26
C ALA A 653 22.15 15.81 -3.10
N SER A 654 22.96 15.10 -3.87
CA SER A 654 24.41 15.18 -3.79
C SER A 654 24.99 16.49 -4.35
N ASN A 655 24.14 17.31 -4.97
CA ASN A 655 24.58 18.46 -5.76
C ASN A 655 25.57 18.06 -6.88
N ARG A 656 25.63 16.77 -7.27
CA ARG A 656 26.33 16.32 -8.48
C ARG A 656 25.67 16.97 -9.69
N VAL A 657 24.34 17.02 -9.71
CA VAL A 657 23.60 17.88 -10.61
C VAL A 657 23.05 19.08 -9.83
N ARG A 658 23.62 20.26 -10.10
CA ARG A 658 23.22 21.50 -9.43
C ARG A 658 21.88 21.99 -9.97
N GLU A 659 21.11 22.68 -9.14
CA GLU A 659 19.80 23.23 -9.49
C GLU A 659 19.86 24.21 -10.68
N ASP A 660 20.94 25.00 -10.81
CA ASP A 660 21.16 25.93 -11.92
C ASP A 660 21.48 25.25 -13.26
N LEU A 661 22.00 24.02 -13.22
CA LEU A 661 22.23 23.20 -14.40
C LEU A 661 20.93 22.57 -14.91
N ILE A 662 20.01 22.25 -14.01
CA ILE A 662 18.71 21.64 -14.33
C ILE A 662 17.65 22.68 -14.69
N GLN A 663 17.77 23.89 -14.15
CA GLN A 663 16.81 24.95 -14.42
C GLN A 663 16.61 25.13 -15.94
N ASP A 664 15.34 25.13 -16.35
CA ASP A 664 14.86 25.22 -17.75
C ASP A 664 15.07 23.97 -18.61
N ILE A 665 15.62 22.88 -18.06
CA ILE A 665 15.74 21.55 -18.71
C ILE A 665 15.18 20.41 -17.84
N GLU A 666 14.40 20.75 -16.81
CA GLU A 666 13.79 19.82 -15.85
C GLU A 666 13.02 18.68 -16.54
N ASP A 667 12.32 19.00 -17.62
CA ASP A 667 11.49 18.08 -18.39
C ASP A 667 12.29 16.94 -19.03
N TYR A 668 13.58 17.17 -19.34
CA TYR A 668 14.44 16.18 -19.98
C TYR A 668 15.20 15.30 -18.99
N PHE A 669 15.14 15.59 -17.68
CA PHE A 669 16.01 14.92 -16.71
C PHE A 669 15.70 13.42 -16.58
N ASP A 670 14.42 13.04 -16.64
CA ASP A 670 14.02 11.64 -16.60
C ASP A 670 14.44 10.92 -17.89
N ASP A 671 14.31 11.56 -19.06
CA ASP A 671 14.79 11.00 -20.34
C ASP A 671 16.32 10.77 -20.31
N VAL A 672 17.08 11.67 -19.68
CA VAL A 672 18.53 11.48 -19.49
C VAL A 672 18.82 10.24 -18.62
N LEU A 673 18.04 10.02 -17.56
CA LEU A 673 18.19 8.82 -16.72
C LEU A 673 17.82 7.54 -17.50
N GLU A 674 16.73 7.57 -18.26
CA GLU A 674 16.28 6.44 -19.09
C GLU A 674 17.30 6.09 -20.18
N LYS A 675 17.82 7.09 -20.89
CA LYS A 675 18.90 6.94 -21.88
C LYS A 675 20.11 6.22 -21.29
N ASN A 676 20.51 6.60 -20.08
CA ASN A 676 21.65 6.00 -19.37
C ASN A 676 21.29 4.67 -18.65
N GLY A 677 20.14 4.08 -18.94
CA GLY A 677 19.80 2.71 -18.58
C GLY A 677 19.32 2.51 -17.14
N PHE A 678 18.93 3.57 -16.42
CA PHE A 678 18.27 3.44 -15.13
C PHE A 678 16.89 2.80 -15.32
N ARG A 679 16.62 1.71 -14.58
CA ARG A 679 15.36 0.95 -14.71
C ARG A 679 14.22 1.66 -13.98
N LEU A 680 13.01 1.58 -14.53
CA LEU A 680 11.80 2.10 -13.90
C LEU A 680 11.48 1.39 -12.57
N CYS A 681 11.77 0.09 -12.48
CA CYS A 681 11.64 -0.69 -11.25
C CYS A 681 12.79 -1.68 -11.10
N TRP A 682 13.48 -1.62 -9.96
CA TRP A 682 14.44 -2.64 -9.53
C TRP A 682 13.82 -3.54 -8.46
N ASP A 683 13.79 -3.08 -7.20
CA ASP A 683 13.27 -3.84 -6.05
C ASP A 683 12.05 -3.18 -5.40
N GLY A 684 11.06 -2.83 -6.22
CA GLY A 684 9.75 -2.36 -5.80
C GLY A 684 9.37 -0.95 -6.27
N CYS A 685 8.24 -0.83 -6.96
CA CYS A 685 7.62 0.41 -7.42
C CYS A 685 6.13 0.43 -7.04
N ASN A 686 5.43 1.52 -7.37
CA ASN A 686 4.00 1.68 -7.10
C ASN A 686 3.12 0.72 -7.93
N ALA A 687 3.63 0.20 -9.04
CA ALA A 687 2.91 -0.75 -9.89
C ALA A 687 3.05 -2.22 -9.43
N CYS A 688 3.92 -2.53 -8.46
CA CYS A 688 4.10 -3.90 -7.97
C CYS A 688 3.87 -4.07 -6.46
N VAL A 689 4.58 -3.34 -5.61
CA VAL A 689 4.57 -3.61 -4.15
C VAL A 689 4.35 -2.39 -3.28
N ARG A 690 4.52 -1.18 -3.81
CA ARG A 690 4.35 0.07 -3.05
C ARG A 690 2.93 0.59 -3.27
N LEU A 691 2.34 1.13 -2.22
CA LEU A 691 1.03 1.76 -2.28
C LEU A 691 1.18 3.28 -2.19
N GLU A 692 0.48 4.00 -3.05
CA GLU A 692 0.43 5.46 -3.00
C GLU A 692 -0.35 5.96 -1.78
N LYS A 693 -1.42 5.24 -1.43
CA LYS A 693 -2.32 5.54 -0.31
C LYS A 693 -2.45 4.31 0.59
N HIS A 694 -3.01 4.48 1.78
CA HIS A 694 -3.32 3.38 2.73
C HIS A 694 -2.12 2.61 3.31
N CYS A 695 -0.88 2.99 2.98
CA CYS A 695 0.33 2.51 3.66
C CYS A 695 0.74 3.46 4.79
N ASN A 696 1.03 2.88 5.95
CA ASN A 696 1.42 3.62 7.16
C ASN A 696 2.91 4.04 7.18
N GLU A 697 3.70 3.61 6.20
CA GLU A 697 5.13 3.93 6.10
C GLU A 697 5.46 5.06 5.10
N GLY A 698 4.48 5.55 4.34
CA GLY A 698 4.63 6.69 3.44
C GLY A 698 5.77 6.50 2.42
N ILE A 699 6.63 7.51 2.27
CA ILE A 699 7.77 7.45 1.34
C ILE A 699 8.85 6.43 1.74
N HIS A 700 8.91 5.97 2.99
CA HIS A 700 9.90 4.96 3.39
C HIS A 700 9.71 3.62 2.70
N GLN A 701 8.55 3.38 2.08
CA GLN A 701 8.29 2.18 1.29
C GLN A 701 9.41 1.86 0.29
N VAL A 702 10.11 2.87 -0.25
CA VAL A 702 11.31 2.69 -1.11
C VAL A 702 12.35 1.78 -0.45
N LEU A 703 12.56 1.94 0.86
CA LEU A 703 13.55 1.22 1.65
C LEU A 703 12.94 0.11 2.52
N THR A 704 11.62 0.06 2.65
CA THR A 704 10.94 -0.83 3.59
C THR A 704 10.03 -1.86 2.93
N THR A 705 9.97 -1.89 1.61
CA THR A 705 9.36 -2.97 0.80
C THR A 705 10.44 -3.64 -0.07
N SER A 706 10.18 -4.87 -0.54
CA SER A 706 11.07 -5.58 -1.45
C SER A 706 10.28 -6.59 -2.28
N LYS A 707 10.25 -6.34 -3.60
CA LYS A 707 9.65 -7.24 -4.60
C LYS A 707 10.44 -8.54 -4.70
N MET A 708 11.77 -8.45 -4.71
CA MET A 708 12.66 -9.59 -4.94
C MET A 708 12.65 -10.56 -3.76
N LEU A 709 12.68 -10.05 -2.53
CA LEU A 709 12.53 -10.88 -1.34
C LEU A 709 11.17 -11.57 -1.30
N LEU A 710 10.11 -10.86 -1.68
CA LEU A 710 8.76 -11.39 -1.74
C LEU A 710 8.66 -12.52 -2.79
N GLN A 711 9.19 -12.32 -4.00
CA GLN A 711 9.23 -13.36 -5.05
C GLN A 711 10.00 -14.60 -4.57
N ALA A 712 11.19 -14.41 -3.99
CA ALA A 712 12.01 -15.51 -3.48
C ALA A 712 11.32 -16.29 -2.36
N PHE A 713 10.66 -15.59 -1.43
CA PHE A 713 9.87 -16.22 -0.38
C PHE A 713 8.66 -16.98 -0.95
N THR A 714 7.95 -16.38 -1.91
CA THR A 714 6.76 -16.97 -2.54
C THR A 714 7.09 -18.29 -3.23
N LYS A 715 8.22 -18.38 -3.94
CA LYS A 715 8.70 -19.63 -4.56
C LYS A 715 8.95 -20.72 -3.52
N ARG A 716 9.55 -20.37 -2.38
CA ARG A 716 9.81 -21.32 -1.28
C ARG A 716 8.51 -21.76 -0.60
N LEU A 717 7.60 -20.83 -0.33
CA LEU A 717 6.28 -21.13 0.22
C LEU A 717 5.50 -22.07 -0.72
N ARG A 718 5.46 -21.78 -2.02
CA ARG A 718 4.84 -22.66 -3.03
C ARG A 718 5.45 -24.06 -3.02
N SER A 719 6.78 -24.17 -2.95
CA SER A 719 7.45 -25.47 -2.86
C SER A 719 7.03 -26.26 -1.62
N ILE A 720 6.85 -25.61 -0.46
CA ILE A 720 6.37 -26.27 0.76
C ILE A 720 4.92 -26.73 0.62
N LEU A 721 4.08 -25.90 0.00
CA LEU A 721 2.65 -26.20 -0.21
C LEU A 721 2.45 -27.36 -1.19
N SER A 722 3.20 -27.40 -2.30
CA SER A 722 3.08 -28.47 -3.30
C SER A 722 3.78 -29.77 -2.88
N LYS A 723 5.04 -29.70 -2.42
CA LYS A 723 5.80 -30.91 -2.08
C LYS A 723 5.45 -31.49 -0.71
N GLY A 724 4.84 -30.69 0.16
CA GLY A 724 4.61 -31.07 1.54
C GLY A 724 5.84 -30.91 2.44
N ILE A 725 5.74 -31.44 3.66
CA ILE A 725 6.80 -31.40 4.67
C ILE A 725 7.28 -32.83 4.92
N ASN A 726 8.58 -33.05 4.74
CA ASN A 726 9.22 -34.34 5.02
C ASN A 726 10.03 -34.20 6.31
N GLU A 727 9.77 -35.07 7.27
CA GLU A 727 10.44 -35.04 8.58
C GLU A 727 10.88 -36.45 8.97
N THR A 728 12.15 -36.58 9.37
CA THR A 728 12.69 -37.78 10.01
C THR A 728 13.11 -37.44 11.42
N SER A 729 12.43 -38.00 12.41
CA SER A 729 12.64 -37.60 13.82
C SER A 729 12.19 -38.70 14.78
N ARG A 730 12.74 -38.68 16.00
CA ARG A 730 12.21 -39.46 17.12
C ARG A 730 10.95 -38.86 17.75
N SER A 731 10.47 -37.74 17.21
CA SER A 731 9.39 -36.94 17.82
C SER A 731 8.36 -36.45 16.80
N ILE A 732 8.08 -37.26 15.77
CA ILE A 732 7.08 -36.96 14.72
C ILE A 732 5.68 -36.70 15.28
N GLY A 733 5.37 -37.20 16.48
CA GLY A 733 4.16 -36.89 17.23
C GLY A 733 3.95 -35.40 17.50
N ARG A 734 5.02 -34.59 17.54
CA ARG A 734 4.90 -33.12 17.62
C ARG A 734 4.25 -32.49 16.39
N ILE A 735 4.21 -33.20 15.27
CA ILE A 735 3.55 -32.79 14.02
C ILE A 735 2.21 -33.51 13.88
N LEU A 736 2.20 -34.83 14.02
CA LEU A 736 1.01 -35.64 13.75
C LEU A 736 -0.09 -35.47 14.81
N GLU A 737 0.24 -35.48 16.10
CA GLU A 737 -0.78 -35.41 17.17
C GLU A 737 -1.59 -34.09 17.13
N PRO A 738 -0.99 -32.90 16.91
CA PRO A 738 -1.76 -31.67 16.70
C PRO A 738 -2.65 -31.69 15.46
N LEU A 739 -2.26 -32.37 14.38
CA LEU A 739 -3.06 -32.49 13.17
C LEU A 739 -4.31 -33.35 13.43
N LEU A 740 -4.13 -34.52 14.05
CA LEU A 740 -5.24 -35.42 14.41
C LEU A 740 -6.21 -34.74 15.39
N LYS A 741 -5.68 -34.08 16.43
CA LYS A 741 -6.50 -33.34 17.39
C LYS A 741 -7.20 -32.12 16.80
N GLY A 742 -6.70 -31.60 15.67
CA GLY A 742 -7.22 -30.42 15.00
C GLY A 742 -8.33 -30.69 13.98
N ALA A 743 -8.64 -31.95 13.70
CA ALA A 743 -9.68 -32.35 12.74
C ALA A 743 -11.07 -31.83 13.14
N ARG A 744 -11.86 -31.39 12.16
CA ARG A 744 -13.18 -30.77 12.39
C ARG A 744 -14.33 -31.46 11.67
N ASN A 745 -14.06 -32.19 10.58
CA ASN A 745 -15.07 -32.79 9.72
C ASN A 745 -14.85 -34.30 9.57
N SER A 746 -13.61 -34.73 9.28
CA SER A 746 -13.31 -36.15 9.10
C SER A 746 -11.88 -36.52 9.49
N LEU A 747 -11.72 -37.77 9.91
CA LEU A 747 -10.45 -38.43 10.18
C LEU A 747 -10.47 -39.84 9.57
N ASP A 748 -9.65 -40.06 8.56
CA ASP A 748 -9.43 -41.40 8.02
C ASP A 748 -8.04 -41.88 8.45
N ILE A 749 -8.01 -42.98 9.20
CA ILE A 749 -6.81 -43.51 9.84
C ILE A 749 -6.57 -44.90 9.29
N SER A 750 -5.41 -45.12 8.69
CA SER A 750 -4.89 -46.44 8.34
C SER A 750 -3.64 -46.67 9.18
N SER A 751 -3.68 -47.64 10.09
CA SER A 751 -2.53 -47.98 10.93
C SER A 751 -2.61 -49.43 11.38
N PRO A 752 -1.57 -50.26 11.13
CA PRO A 752 -1.56 -51.65 11.58
C PRO A 752 -1.65 -51.74 13.10
N PHE A 753 -0.93 -50.88 13.82
CA PHE A 753 -0.91 -50.90 15.28
C PHE A 753 -1.37 -49.56 15.87
N ILE A 754 -2.34 -49.66 16.78
CA ILE A 754 -2.91 -48.53 17.51
C ILE A 754 -2.78 -48.78 19.00
N SER A 755 -2.34 -47.77 19.75
CA SER A 755 -2.28 -47.81 21.22
C SER A 755 -3.61 -47.41 21.89
N PRO A 756 -3.87 -47.81 23.14
CA PRO A 756 -5.09 -47.46 23.87
C PRO A 756 -5.29 -45.94 24.02
N ARG A 757 -4.19 -45.18 24.16
CA ARG A 757 -4.24 -43.71 24.24
C ARG A 757 -4.83 -43.09 22.99
N TYR A 758 -4.36 -43.51 21.81
CA TYR A 758 -4.86 -42.95 20.56
C TYR A 758 -6.23 -43.51 20.17
N ALA A 759 -6.57 -44.75 20.53
CA ALA A 759 -7.94 -45.25 20.43
C ALA A 759 -8.93 -44.37 21.20
N ARG A 760 -8.62 -44.03 22.47
CA ARG A 760 -9.43 -43.08 23.26
C ARG A 760 -9.51 -41.71 22.60
N MET A 761 -8.41 -41.19 22.06
CA MET A 761 -8.42 -39.92 21.33
C MET A 761 -9.36 -39.94 20.12
N LEU A 762 -9.38 -41.03 19.34
CA LEU A 762 -10.27 -41.18 18.18
C LEU A 762 -11.75 -41.26 18.60
N VAL A 763 -12.05 -41.96 19.70
CA VAL A 763 -13.39 -41.98 20.31
C VAL A 763 -13.82 -40.59 20.79
N GLU A 764 -12.94 -39.84 21.44
CA GLU A 764 -13.27 -38.46 21.84
C GLU A 764 -13.52 -37.58 20.61
N LYS A 765 -12.81 -37.82 19.50
CA LYS A 765 -13.05 -37.10 18.25
C LYS A 765 -14.38 -37.44 17.59
N SER A 766 -14.81 -38.69 17.60
CA SER A 766 -16.12 -39.05 17.07
C SER A 766 -17.25 -38.39 17.88
N LYS A 767 -17.11 -38.28 19.20
CA LYS A 767 -18.03 -37.53 20.07
C LYS A 767 -18.14 -36.04 19.73
N GLU A 768 -17.10 -35.44 19.14
CA GLU A 768 -17.12 -34.07 18.59
C GLU A 768 -17.88 -33.97 17.24
N ARG A 769 -18.55 -35.03 16.78
CA ARG A 769 -19.22 -35.17 15.46
C ARG A 769 -18.27 -35.14 14.26
N VAL A 770 -16.99 -35.46 14.49
CA VAL A 770 -16.04 -35.71 13.40
C VAL A 770 -16.30 -37.13 12.87
N LYS A 771 -16.41 -37.32 11.55
CA LYS A 771 -16.52 -38.66 10.96
C LYS A 771 -15.16 -39.36 11.05
N VAL A 772 -15.03 -40.36 11.91
CA VAL A 772 -13.79 -41.11 12.14
C VAL A 772 -13.90 -42.50 11.51
N ARG A 773 -13.00 -42.82 10.58
CA ARG A 773 -12.87 -44.14 9.97
C ARG A 773 -11.51 -44.72 10.30
N VAL A 774 -11.48 -45.90 10.90
CA VAL A 774 -10.24 -46.56 11.34
C VAL A 774 -10.07 -47.87 10.60
N LEU A 775 -9.05 -47.95 9.77
CA LEU A 775 -8.58 -49.16 9.12
C LEU A 775 -7.36 -49.70 9.86
N THR A 776 -7.45 -50.93 10.37
CA THR A 776 -6.39 -51.53 11.19
C THR A 776 -6.21 -53.02 10.91
N SER A 777 -5.20 -53.67 11.49
CA SER A 777 -4.91 -55.09 11.25
C SER A 777 -5.52 -56.02 12.31
N ALA A 778 -5.80 -57.26 11.93
CA ALA A 778 -6.16 -58.30 12.89
C ALA A 778 -4.94 -58.67 13.77
N PRO A 779 -5.14 -58.91 15.08
CA PRO A 779 -4.07 -59.39 15.95
C PRO A 779 -3.62 -60.80 15.54
N ARG A 780 -2.30 -61.05 15.50
CA ARG A 780 -1.73 -62.42 15.39
C ARG A 780 -1.61 -63.03 16.79
N GLU A 781 -1.71 -64.35 16.90
CA GLU A 781 -1.53 -65.04 18.18
C GLU A 781 -0.16 -64.71 18.80
N GLY A 782 -0.17 -64.28 20.07
CA GLY A 782 1.03 -64.15 20.90
C GLY A 782 1.62 -62.74 21.07
N GLU A 783 1.28 -61.73 20.28
CA GLU A 783 1.91 -60.41 20.39
C GLU A 783 0.93 -59.22 20.28
N LEU A 784 1.15 -58.21 21.14
CA LEU A 784 0.50 -56.88 21.23
C LEU A 784 -0.75 -56.72 22.13
N LYS A 785 -0.60 -57.00 23.45
CA LYS A 785 -1.59 -56.66 24.51
C LYS A 785 -2.19 -55.25 24.39
N HIS A 786 -1.37 -54.25 24.07
CA HIS A 786 -1.82 -52.86 23.93
C HIS A 786 -2.69 -52.62 22.68
N HIS A 787 -2.44 -53.33 21.58
CA HIS A 787 -3.25 -53.20 20.37
C HIS A 787 -4.62 -53.87 20.55
N LEU A 788 -4.66 -55.04 21.21
CA LEU A 788 -5.90 -55.70 21.61
C LEU A 788 -6.77 -54.79 22.50
N GLU A 789 -6.17 -54.16 23.51
CA GLU A 789 -6.87 -53.18 24.34
C GLU A 789 -7.40 -51.99 23.52
N ALA A 790 -6.62 -51.50 22.55
CA ALA A 790 -7.06 -50.43 21.65
C ALA A 790 -8.26 -50.84 20.77
N LEU A 791 -8.25 -52.07 20.24
CA LEU A 791 -9.36 -52.63 19.47
C LEU A 791 -10.63 -52.78 20.32
N GLU A 792 -10.50 -53.26 21.55
CA GLU A 792 -11.62 -53.33 22.50
C GLU A 792 -12.22 -51.95 22.79
N ILE A 793 -11.38 -50.94 23.00
CA ILE A 793 -11.83 -49.56 23.19
C ILE A 793 -12.61 -49.06 21.97
N LEU A 794 -12.08 -49.29 20.76
CA LEU A 794 -12.73 -48.86 19.51
C LEU A 794 -14.05 -49.60 19.28
N LYS A 795 -14.07 -50.93 19.43
CA LYS A 795 -15.25 -51.79 19.22
C LYS A 795 -16.41 -51.42 20.14
N ARG A 796 -16.14 -51.11 21.40
CA ARG A 796 -17.15 -50.69 22.38
C ARG A 796 -17.75 -49.31 22.11
N ASN A 797 -17.15 -48.51 21.25
CA ASN A 797 -17.55 -47.12 21.00
C ASN A 797 -17.95 -46.86 19.53
N ILE A 798 -18.21 -47.91 18.74
CA ILE A 798 -18.72 -47.78 17.37
C ILE A 798 -20.01 -46.97 17.38
N SER A 799 -20.13 -46.05 16.42
CA SER A 799 -21.28 -45.18 16.25
C SER A 799 -21.36 -44.69 14.81
N ASP A 800 -22.41 -43.94 14.45
CA ASP A 800 -22.52 -43.27 13.15
C ASP A 800 -21.33 -42.36 12.81
N SER A 801 -20.58 -41.95 13.83
CA SER A 801 -19.39 -41.10 13.72
C SER A 801 -18.06 -41.85 13.91
N LEU A 802 -18.07 -43.13 14.27
CA LEU A 802 -16.89 -43.97 14.41
C LEU A 802 -17.10 -45.34 13.76
N GLU A 803 -16.46 -45.53 12.61
CA GLU A 803 -16.45 -46.79 11.88
C GLU A 803 -15.05 -47.43 11.97
N VAL A 804 -15.00 -48.74 12.14
CA VAL A 804 -13.74 -49.49 12.27
C VAL A 804 -13.79 -50.71 11.37
N ARG A 805 -12.75 -50.89 10.55
CA ARG A 805 -12.58 -52.04 9.67
C ARG A 805 -11.22 -52.69 9.86
N ILE A 806 -11.21 -54.02 9.70
CA ILE A 806 -10.02 -54.86 9.75
C ILE A 806 -9.64 -55.25 8.32
N ALA A 807 -8.40 -54.95 7.93
CA ALA A 807 -7.80 -55.42 6.69
C ALA A 807 -6.75 -56.49 6.97
N GLU A 808 -6.80 -57.58 6.19
CA GLU A 808 -5.76 -58.59 6.21
C GLU A 808 -4.45 -58.02 5.65
N SER A 809 -3.33 -58.26 6.34
CA SER A 809 -2.00 -57.79 5.94
C SER A 809 -1.86 -56.27 5.74
N LEU A 810 -2.59 -55.46 6.51
CA LEU A 810 -2.44 -54.01 6.48
C LEU A 810 -1.02 -53.60 6.90
N HIS A 811 -0.29 -52.92 6.00
CA HIS A 811 1.00 -52.30 6.32
C HIS A 811 1.01 -50.78 6.12
N ALA A 812 -0.04 -50.20 5.53
CA ALA A 812 -0.12 -48.77 5.29
C ALA A 812 -0.25 -47.96 6.59
N LYS A 813 0.55 -46.90 6.74
CA LYS A 813 0.35 -45.87 7.78
C LYS A 813 -0.01 -44.57 7.10
N MET A 814 -1.30 -44.25 7.12
CA MET A 814 -1.86 -43.09 6.46
C MET A 814 -2.85 -42.40 7.39
N TYR A 815 -2.76 -41.08 7.48
CA TYR A 815 -3.63 -40.25 8.32
C TYR A 815 -4.17 -39.10 7.47
N ILE A 816 -5.47 -39.14 7.15
CA ILE A 816 -6.14 -38.11 6.36
C ILE A 816 -6.99 -37.26 7.30
N VAL A 817 -6.71 -35.96 7.32
CA VAL A 817 -7.40 -34.98 8.16
C VAL A 817 -8.25 -34.08 7.28
N ASP A 818 -9.55 -34.07 7.54
CA ASP A 818 -10.57 -33.24 6.86
C ASP A 818 -10.56 -33.32 5.32
N ARG A 819 -10.02 -34.41 4.75
CA ARG A 819 -9.72 -34.55 3.32
C ARG A 819 -8.92 -33.38 2.74
N LYS A 820 -8.09 -32.74 3.57
CA LYS A 820 -7.26 -31.56 3.22
C LYS A 820 -5.78 -31.74 3.49
N ILE A 821 -5.43 -32.63 4.42
CA ILE A 821 -4.05 -32.94 4.78
C ILE A 821 -3.93 -34.45 4.85
N VAL A 822 -2.85 -34.98 4.28
CA VAL A 822 -2.51 -36.40 4.35
C VAL A 822 -1.14 -36.53 4.97
N VAL A 823 -1.00 -37.41 5.95
CA VAL A 823 0.30 -37.82 6.48
C VAL A 823 0.51 -39.29 6.14
N THR A 824 1.58 -39.58 5.41
CA THR A 824 2.03 -40.95 5.11
C THR A 824 3.42 -41.18 5.72
N GLY A 825 3.76 -42.42 6.06
CA GLY A 825 5.10 -42.70 6.56
C GLY A 825 5.26 -44.07 7.20
N SER A 826 6.27 -44.19 8.06
CA SER A 826 6.58 -45.43 8.79
C SER A 826 5.91 -45.50 10.17
N ALA A 827 5.50 -44.35 10.73
CA ALA A 827 5.01 -44.25 12.10
C ALA A 827 3.63 -44.88 12.31
N ASN A 828 3.57 -45.91 13.17
CA ASN A 828 2.32 -46.44 13.72
C ASN A 828 1.67 -45.47 14.71
N LEU A 829 0.37 -45.60 14.94
CA LEU A 829 -0.39 -44.76 15.87
C LEU A 829 -0.22 -45.25 17.33
N THR A 830 1.03 -45.22 17.80
CA THR A 830 1.46 -45.64 19.14
C THR A 830 2.43 -44.62 19.73
N GLU A 831 2.56 -44.58 21.06
CA GLU A 831 3.49 -43.65 21.72
C GLU A 831 4.93 -43.88 21.28
N SER A 832 5.34 -45.14 21.08
CA SER A 832 6.65 -45.48 20.57
C SER A 832 6.84 -45.00 19.13
N GLY A 833 5.87 -45.22 18.25
CA GLY A 833 5.91 -44.72 16.87
C GLY A 833 5.96 -43.19 16.81
N LEU A 834 5.19 -42.49 17.65
CA LEU A 834 5.13 -41.02 17.57
C LEU A 834 6.29 -40.30 18.31
N PHE A 835 6.86 -40.90 19.38
CA PHE A 835 7.77 -40.17 20.28
C PHE A 835 9.05 -40.91 20.71
N ARG A 836 9.30 -42.13 20.24
CA ARG A 836 10.52 -42.90 20.60
C ARG A 836 11.31 -43.35 19.39
N ASN A 837 10.63 -44.01 18.45
CA ASN A 837 11.23 -44.58 17.25
C ASN A 837 11.70 -43.48 16.31
N LEU A 838 12.81 -43.73 15.60
CA LEU A 838 13.20 -42.88 14.48
C LEU A 838 12.28 -43.20 13.31
N GLU A 839 11.30 -42.35 13.09
CA GLU A 839 10.30 -42.52 12.03
C GLU A 839 10.45 -41.45 10.96
N HIS A 840 9.96 -41.75 9.76
CA HIS A 840 9.84 -40.81 8.66
C HIS A 840 8.36 -40.56 8.36
N ILE A 841 8.00 -39.28 8.19
CA ILE A 841 6.67 -38.88 7.73
C ILE A 841 6.77 -37.86 6.58
N GLU A 842 5.79 -37.95 5.68
CA GLU A 842 5.52 -36.99 4.63
C GLU A 842 4.14 -36.37 4.88
N VAL A 843 4.08 -35.05 5.03
CA VAL A 843 2.83 -34.31 5.21
C VAL A 843 2.48 -33.61 3.90
N LYS A 844 1.47 -34.13 3.21
CA LYS A 844 0.97 -33.66 1.92
C LYS A 844 -0.25 -32.75 2.14
N MET A 845 -0.25 -31.61 1.46
CA MET A 845 -1.31 -30.59 1.58
C MET A 845 -1.78 -30.03 0.23
N GLU A 846 -1.20 -30.50 -0.87
CA GLU A 846 -1.62 -30.14 -2.22
C GLU A 846 -2.93 -30.85 -2.56
N PRO A 847 -4.00 -30.14 -3.00
CA PRO A 847 -5.32 -30.73 -3.18
C PRO A 847 -5.37 -31.97 -4.07
N ARG A 848 -4.59 -32.01 -5.15
CA ARG A 848 -4.55 -33.16 -6.07
C ARG A 848 -3.97 -34.40 -5.39
N THR A 849 -2.80 -34.25 -4.79
CA THR A 849 -2.12 -35.31 -4.03
C THR A 849 -2.96 -35.81 -2.86
N VAL A 850 -3.68 -34.92 -2.18
CA VAL A 850 -4.61 -35.28 -1.10
C VAL A 850 -5.75 -36.15 -1.65
N GLU A 851 -6.39 -35.75 -2.75
CA GLU A 851 -7.49 -36.52 -3.36
C GLU A 851 -7.04 -37.89 -3.87
N GLU A 852 -5.83 -38.01 -4.42
CA GLU A 852 -5.24 -39.31 -4.80
C GLU A 852 -5.08 -40.25 -3.61
N ASN A 853 -4.58 -39.75 -2.48
CA ASN A 853 -4.44 -40.55 -1.26
C ASN A 853 -5.79 -40.88 -0.61
N VAL A 854 -6.79 -39.99 -0.73
CA VAL A 854 -8.17 -40.30 -0.32
C VAL A 854 -8.71 -41.47 -1.13
N LYS A 855 -8.56 -41.46 -2.46
CA LYS A 855 -9.00 -42.60 -3.30
C LYS A 855 -8.33 -43.90 -2.88
N MET A 856 -7.02 -43.87 -2.63
CA MET A 856 -6.28 -45.03 -2.14
C MET A 856 -6.81 -45.53 -0.78
N PHE A 857 -7.20 -44.63 0.12
CA PHE A 857 -7.85 -45.02 1.37
C PHE A 857 -9.23 -45.64 1.12
N GLU A 858 -10.04 -45.08 0.22
CA GLU A 858 -11.36 -45.65 -0.12
C GLU A 858 -11.24 -47.07 -0.70
N ASP A 859 -10.25 -47.32 -1.56
CA ASP A 859 -10.00 -48.66 -2.14
C ASP A 859 -9.64 -49.69 -1.05
N LEU A 860 -8.76 -49.30 -0.11
CA LEU A 860 -8.41 -50.12 1.05
C LEU A 860 -9.60 -50.31 2.01
N TRP A 861 -10.42 -49.27 2.17
CA TRP A 861 -11.61 -49.31 3.02
C TRP A 861 -12.66 -50.26 2.45
N ALA A 862 -12.89 -50.22 1.14
CA ALA A 862 -13.88 -51.05 0.45
C ALA A 862 -13.55 -52.55 0.48
N SER A 863 -12.26 -52.90 0.51
CA SER A 863 -11.77 -54.29 0.57
C SER A 863 -11.67 -54.85 2.00
N ALA A 864 -11.93 -54.04 3.03
CA ALA A 864 -11.77 -54.43 4.43
C ALA A 864 -13.08 -54.91 5.09
N ASN A 865 -12.94 -55.78 6.08
CA ASN A 865 -14.06 -56.36 6.84
C ASN A 865 -14.46 -55.46 8.01
N THR A 866 -15.74 -55.43 8.37
CA THR A 866 -16.22 -54.68 9.55
C THR A 866 -15.88 -55.45 10.84
N ILE A 867 -15.55 -54.75 11.93
CA ILE A 867 -15.15 -55.36 13.22
C ILE A 867 -16.33 -55.79 14.11
#